data_AF-A0AAJ0AAS0-F1
#
_entry.id   AF-A0AAJ0AAS0-F1
#
_cell.length_a   1.000
_cell.length_b   1.000
_cell.length_c   1.000
_cell.angle_alpha   90.00
_cell.angle_beta   90.00
_cell.angle_gamma   90.00
#
_symmetry.space_group_name_H-M   'P 1'
#
loop_
_entity.id
_entity.type
_entity.pdbx_description
1 polymer ?
#
loop_
_entity_poly.entity_id
_entity_poly.type
_entity_poly.pdbx_seq_one_letter_code
_entity_poly.pdbx_strand_id
1 'polypeptide(L)'
;METSPAVAGLTFSCVVDGQTLLLSDVVAVSHYHAPVSLTSDANILNKVHQSTVLLRLKLRQGATIYGITTGFGGSADVRTSDHEELQRGLLQLPQRGHALPTSIVRGMFLIRVNSLLRGHSGVRLEVLKAMLTLLDNHVIPIVPLRASISASGDLIPLSYIAGVLEGNSDVYVVVGTQNQKFMTEKEASKFIGMEPVRFEAKEALGITNGTATSAAAACIVMHQAHQLATMSQFLTAMATEALRGRQSNYHPFISQCRPHLGQMEAAATILRLLSGSKLTRNRDDHAEGLVKGRYPLRTAPQWIGYLLEVLMLAQQQVQVEINNTTDNPLFDVETETVHQGGNFQALAITSAMEKVSSSMQLLGKLMFAQCTELLNAKLNDCLPPNLAVDKPSKSFTTKGLDITMAAYMSELAHLSHPVSAHIQSAEMNNQSINSLALIAARNALEMTEILFLKLATYVYAFCQALDLECLNLDFCNVARPAMLEVAQNCICLLQKWNNLVNLDVEDRGRTAAREATGGQLEIWRPFLEGMHPEELIIALKAMDDHTKQSAERISHEYCKTRLRFLENPSTGAYLGVASKAIYKYVRKTLGVPIHRGLQDYPPTLGTGESPEEAGKKTIGTLTSEIYVALRNGSMHDMVMSRMFSGPKPLMRCRDTQG
;
A
#
# COMPACT_ATOMS: atom_id res chain seq x y z
N MET A 1 2.95 -14.69 16.27
CA MET A 1 3.63 -13.50 15.74
C MET A 1 4.67 -13.09 16.74
N GLU A 2 5.92 -13.54 16.55
CA GLU A 2 7.06 -12.96 17.25
C GLU A 2 7.29 -11.57 16.67
N THR A 3 7.29 -10.57 17.53
CA THR A 3 7.71 -9.21 17.19
C THR A 3 9.12 -9.27 16.64
N SER A 4 9.33 -8.69 15.45
CA SER A 4 10.66 -8.34 14.92
C SER A 4 11.51 -7.75 16.05
N PRO A 5 12.81 -8.12 16.18
CA PRO A 5 13.64 -7.64 17.27
C PRO A 5 13.60 -6.12 17.26
N ALA A 6 13.16 -5.59 18.40
CA ALA A 6 13.09 -4.17 18.70
C ALA A 6 14.31 -3.44 18.13
N VAL A 7 14.06 -2.28 17.55
CA VAL A 7 15.08 -1.22 17.48
C VAL A 7 15.46 -0.92 18.93
N ALA A 8 16.47 -1.64 19.42
CA ALA A 8 16.97 -1.53 20.76
C ALA A 8 17.56 -0.11 20.91
N GLY A 9 16.93 0.73 21.73
CA GLY A 9 17.55 1.95 22.26
C GLY A 9 16.74 3.25 22.21
N LEU A 10 15.58 3.31 21.54
CA LEU A 10 14.72 4.50 21.56
C LEU A 10 13.29 4.08 21.88
N THR A 11 12.88 4.23 23.15
CA THR A 11 11.46 4.20 23.50
C THR A 11 10.82 5.48 22.95
N PHE A 12 10.26 5.39 21.75
CA PHE A 12 9.47 6.47 21.18
C PHE A 12 8.32 6.79 22.14
N SER A 13 8.21 8.04 22.58
CA SER A 13 7.11 8.56 23.38
C SER A 13 6.53 9.77 22.69
N CYS A 14 5.21 9.78 22.54
CA CYS A 14 4.47 10.89 21.94
C CYS A 14 4.11 11.89 23.03
N VAL A 15 4.56 13.14 22.89
CA VAL A 15 4.14 14.24 23.76
C VAL A 15 3.11 15.07 23.00
N VAL A 16 1.90 15.23 23.53
CA VAL A 16 0.87 16.09 22.94
C VAL A 16 0.90 17.48 23.57
N ASP A 17 0.86 18.50 22.71
CA ASP A 17 0.89 19.93 23.08
C ASP A 17 -0.20 20.76 22.38
N GLY A 18 -1.00 20.13 21.52
CA GLY A 18 -2.07 20.75 20.74
C GLY A 18 -1.65 21.37 19.41
N GLN A 19 -0.38 21.29 19.02
CA GLN A 19 0.14 22.02 17.86
C GLN A 19 1.12 21.23 16.98
N THR A 20 1.89 20.29 17.54
CA THR A 20 3.00 19.66 16.81
C THR A 20 2.81 18.16 16.55
N LEU A 21 1.61 17.63 16.71
CA LEU A 21 1.32 16.22 16.49
C LEU A 21 1.60 15.85 15.03
N LEU A 22 2.49 14.90 14.78
CA LEU A 22 2.79 14.42 13.42
C LEU A 22 1.90 13.25 13.06
N LEU A 23 1.68 13.05 11.76
CA LEU A 23 1.03 11.86 11.23
C LEU A 23 1.70 10.57 11.73
N SER A 24 3.03 10.55 11.81
CA SER A 24 3.80 9.41 12.33
C SER A 24 3.49 9.10 13.78
N ASP A 25 3.21 10.12 14.60
CA ASP A 25 2.90 9.96 16.01
C ASP A 25 1.54 9.28 16.18
N VAL A 26 0.55 9.71 15.38
CA VAL A 26 -0.76 9.05 15.31
C VAL A 26 -0.60 7.58 14.96
N VAL A 27 0.18 7.26 13.92
CA VAL A 27 0.43 5.87 13.51
C VAL A 27 1.14 5.07 14.60
N ALA A 28 2.16 5.65 15.26
CA ALA A 28 2.90 5.02 16.34
C ALA A 28 1.99 4.65 17.52
N VAL A 29 1.09 5.55 17.91
CA VAL A 29 0.14 5.31 19.01
C VAL A 29 -0.97 4.34 18.60
N SER A 30 -1.48 4.48 17.37
CA SER A 30 -2.58 3.68 16.82
C SER A 30 -2.22 2.23 16.54
N HIS A 31 -1.07 1.97 15.91
CA HIS A 31 -0.67 0.64 15.46
C HIS A 31 0.40 0.00 16.34
N TYR A 32 1.35 0.79 16.86
CA TYR A 32 2.50 0.29 17.61
C TYR A 32 2.36 0.49 19.12
N HIS A 33 1.21 1.02 19.58
CA HIS A 33 0.90 1.24 20.98
C HIS A 33 1.93 2.10 21.72
N ALA A 34 2.54 3.06 21.02
CA ALA A 34 3.49 3.98 21.63
C ALA A 34 2.86 4.71 22.85
N PRO A 35 3.62 4.89 23.95
CA PRO A 35 3.15 5.63 25.11
C PRO A 35 2.94 7.10 24.79
N VAL A 36 1.91 7.69 25.41
CA VAL A 36 1.52 9.09 25.20
C VAL A 36 1.61 9.85 26.52
N SER A 37 2.08 11.08 26.49
CA SER A 37 2.07 11.98 27.64
C SER A 37 1.62 13.38 27.25
N LEU A 38 1.04 14.10 28.21
CA LEU A 38 0.77 15.53 28.04
C LEU A 38 2.07 16.33 28.13
N THR A 39 2.12 17.45 27.42
CA THR A 39 3.16 18.46 27.62
C THR A 39 3.28 18.88 29.09
N SER A 40 4.51 19.20 29.51
CA SER A 40 4.80 19.80 30.81
C SER A 40 4.77 21.34 30.77
N ASP A 41 4.49 21.94 29.60
CA ASP A 41 4.38 23.39 29.46
C ASP A 41 3.17 23.92 30.22
N ALA A 42 3.45 24.59 31.34
CA ALA A 42 2.44 25.19 32.20
C ALA A 42 1.58 26.23 31.48
N ASN A 43 2.08 26.90 30.44
CA ASN A 43 1.31 27.89 29.69
C ASN A 43 0.16 27.23 28.92
N ILE A 44 0.44 26.09 28.27
CA ILE A 44 -0.57 25.32 27.52
C ILE A 44 -1.63 24.78 28.47
N LEU A 45 -1.20 24.17 29.58
CA LEU A 45 -2.12 23.65 30.60
C LEU A 45 -2.97 24.76 31.24
N ASN A 46 -2.39 25.94 31.46
CA ASN A 46 -3.10 27.08 32.01
C ASN A 46 -4.14 27.63 31.02
N LYS A 47 -3.89 27.63 29.71
CA LYS A 47 -4.90 28.01 28.70
C LYS A 47 -6.14 27.11 28.77
N VAL A 48 -5.95 25.79 28.91
CA VAL A 48 -7.07 24.85 29.11
C VAL A 48 -7.87 25.23 30.35
N HIS A 49 -7.18 25.45 31.47
CA HIS A 49 -7.83 25.88 32.72
C HIS A 49 -8.60 27.20 32.56
N GLN A 50 -7.97 28.22 31.96
CA GLN A 50 -8.60 29.53 31.74
C GLN A 50 -9.86 29.43 30.87
N SER A 51 -9.90 28.54 29.88
CA SER A 51 -11.10 28.32 29.07
C SER A 51 -12.29 27.81 29.90
N THR A 52 -12.05 26.95 30.89
CA THR A 52 -13.09 26.48 31.82
C THR A 52 -13.53 27.58 32.80
N VAL A 53 -12.60 28.44 33.22
CA VAL A 53 -12.91 29.61 34.06
C VAL A 53 -13.79 30.60 33.31
N LEU A 54 -13.47 30.89 32.05
CA LEU A 54 -14.26 31.76 31.19
C LEU A 54 -15.67 31.18 30.96
N LEU A 55 -15.79 29.89 30.68
CA LEU A 55 -17.09 29.22 30.58
C LEU A 55 -17.94 29.43 31.84
N ARG A 56 -17.39 29.13 33.02
CA ARG A 56 -18.10 29.31 34.30
C ARG A 56 -18.47 30.77 34.57
N LEU A 57 -17.62 31.71 34.19
CA LEU A 57 -17.92 33.15 34.27
C LEU A 57 -19.13 33.51 33.41
N LYS A 58 -19.14 33.10 32.13
CA LYS A 58 -20.24 33.40 31.20
C LYS A 58 -21.56 32.77 31.65
N LEU A 59 -21.53 31.54 32.18
CA LEU A 59 -22.72 30.91 32.75
C LEU A 59 -23.28 31.68 33.95
N ARG A 60 -22.42 32.15 34.87
CA ARG A 60 -22.84 33.01 35.99
C ARG A 60 -23.42 34.34 35.55
N GLN A 61 -22.98 34.86 34.41
CA GLN A 61 -23.53 36.07 33.79
C GLN A 61 -24.87 35.84 33.06
N GLY A 62 -25.39 34.61 33.04
CA GLY A 62 -26.63 34.27 32.33
C GLY A 62 -26.47 34.25 30.81
N ALA A 63 -25.25 34.03 30.30
CA ALA A 63 -25.01 34.04 28.86
C ALA A 63 -25.76 32.91 28.14
N THR A 64 -26.34 33.23 26.99
CA THR A 64 -26.90 32.24 26.06
C THR A 64 -25.76 31.66 25.21
N ILE A 65 -25.45 30.37 25.37
CA ILE A 65 -24.33 29.69 24.75
C ILE A 65 -24.81 28.37 24.13
N TYR A 66 -24.53 28.19 22.84
CA TYR A 66 -24.91 27.02 22.05
C TYR A 66 -24.50 25.70 22.71
N GLY A 67 -25.45 24.76 22.86
CA GLY A 67 -25.21 23.42 23.38
C GLY A 67 -24.82 23.36 24.86
N ILE A 68 -24.99 24.47 25.58
CA ILE A 68 -24.73 24.59 27.03
C ILE A 68 -25.95 25.15 27.78
N THR A 69 -26.49 26.28 27.32
CA THR A 69 -27.76 26.86 27.81
C THR A 69 -28.87 26.77 26.75
N THR A 70 -28.56 26.19 25.60
CA THR A 70 -29.49 25.92 24.50
C THR A 70 -29.51 24.43 24.14
N GLY A 71 -30.51 24.01 23.36
CA GLY A 71 -30.43 22.71 22.67
C GLY A 71 -29.32 22.65 21.60
N PHE A 72 -29.27 21.52 20.91
CA PHE A 72 -28.28 21.22 19.87
C PHE A 72 -28.91 21.26 18.48
N GLY A 73 -28.06 21.45 17.45
CA GLY A 73 -28.47 21.32 16.05
C GLY A 73 -29.68 22.17 15.67
N GLY A 74 -30.64 21.57 14.94
CA GLY A 74 -31.90 22.20 14.55
C GLY A 74 -32.85 22.52 15.71
N SER A 75 -32.51 22.13 16.94
CA SER A 75 -33.23 22.47 18.18
C SER A 75 -32.49 23.52 19.02
N ALA A 76 -31.58 24.31 18.45
CA ALA A 76 -30.80 25.30 19.19
C ALA A 76 -31.63 26.50 19.73
N ASP A 77 -32.92 26.57 19.44
CA ASP A 77 -33.88 27.57 19.93
C ASP A 77 -34.46 27.23 21.31
N VAL A 78 -34.38 25.97 21.77
CA VAL A 78 -34.79 25.60 23.14
C VAL A 78 -33.75 26.03 24.19
N ARG A 79 -34.15 26.17 25.46
CA ARG A 79 -33.31 26.67 26.57
C ARG A 79 -33.37 25.78 27.79
N THR A 80 -32.27 25.71 28.54
CA THR A 80 -32.20 25.02 29.84
C THR A 80 -31.15 25.65 30.74
N SER A 81 -31.37 25.59 32.05
CA SER A 81 -30.37 25.88 33.09
C SER A 81 -29.75 24.63 33.69
N ASP A 82 -30.26 23.44 33.36
CA ASP A 82 -29.68 22.16 33.79
C ASP A 82 -28.64 21.70 32.76
N HIS A 83 -27.40 22.15 32.97
CA HIS A 83 -26.31 21.87 32.05
C HIS A 83 -25.87 20.40 32.09
N GLU A 84 -25.98 19.74 33.24
CA GLU A 84 -25.56 18.34 33.40
C GLU A 84 -26.55 17.39 32.73
N GLU A 85 -27.87 17.58 32.95
CA GLU A 85 -28.89 16.80 32.24
C GLU A 85 -28.83 17.04 30.73
N LEU A 86 -28.53 18.27 30.28
CA LEU A 86 -28.34 18.56 28.87
C LEU A 86 -27.17 17.77 28.27
N GLN A 87 -26.02 17.69 28.95
CA GLN A 87 -24.88 16.91 28.47
C GLN A 87 -25.20 15.40 28.42
N ARG A 88 -25.92 14.87 29.41
CA ARG A 88 -26.40 13.48 29.39
C ARG A 88 -27.40 13.25 28.24
N GLY A 89 -28.28 14.20 28.00
CA GLY A 89 -29.25 14.16 26.91
C GLY A 89 -28.60 14.10 25.52
N LEU A 90 -27.39 14.65 25.36
CA LEU A 90 -26.60 14.55 24.13
C LEU A 90 -26.09 13.12 23.86
N LEU A 91 -25.77 12.36 24.90
CA LEU A 91 -25.08 11.07 24.82
C LEU A 91 -26.01 9.86 24.59
N GLN A 92 -27.07 10.03 23.78
CA GLN A 92 -27.93 8.92 23.40
C GLN A 92 -27.26 8.07 22.29
N LEU A 93 -26.50 7.05 22.72
CA LEU A 93 -25.74 6.19 21.82
C LEU A 93 -26.68 5.36 20.91
N PRO A 94 -26.55 5.47 19.57
CA PRO A 94 -27.36 4.68 18.64
C PRO A 94 -26.87 3.23 18.51
N GLN A 95 -27.50 2.49 17.59
CA GLN A 95 -27.38 1.04 17.45
C GLN A 95 -25.95 0.47 17.35
N ARG A 96 -25.82 -0.76 17.84
CA ARG A 96 -24.64 -1.63 17.71
C ARG A 96 -24.52 -2.19 16.28
N GLY A 97 -23.30 -2.42 15.80
CA GLY A 97 -23.04 -2.98 14.47
C GLY A 97 -21.56 -3.35 14.28
N HIS A 98 -21.13 -3.44 13.02
CA HIS A 98 -19.69 -3.58 12.70
C HIS A 98 -18.90 -2.44 13.36
N ALA A 99 -17.72 -2.76 13.90
CA ALA A 99 -16.90 -1.80 14.64
C ALA A 99 -15.80 -1.18 13.78
N LEU A 100 -15.39 0.04 14.14
CA LEU A 100 -14.14 0.62 13.69
C LEU A 100 -12.96 -0.22 14.21
N PRO A 101 -11.89 -0.37 13.41
CA PRO A 101 -10.63 -0.94 13.89
C PRO A 101 -10.13 -0.22 15.13
N THR A 102 -9.67 -0.97 16.13
CA THR A 102 -9.14 -0.42 17.39
C THR A 102 -7.99 0.57 17.16
N SER A 103 -7.20 0.40 16.10
CA SER A 103 -6.15 1.34 15.72
C SER A 103 -6.69 2.74 15.36
N ILE A 104 -7.83 2.83 14.67
CA ILE A 104 -8.49 4.11 14.41
C ILE A 104 -9.00 4.71 15.73
N VAL A 105 -9.62 3.90 16.58
CA VAL A 105 -10.14 4.36 17.87
C VAL A 105 -9.02 4.89 18.77
N ARG A 106 -7.86 4.23 18.83
CA ARG A 106 -6.67 4.76 19.53
C ARG A 106 -6.22 6.11 18.98
N GLY A 107 -6.25 6.27 17.67
CA GLY A 107 -5.95 7.56 17.01
C GLY A 107 -6.98 8.65 17.34
N MET A 108 -8.26 8.27 17.48
CA MET A 108 -9.33 9.20 17.92
C MET A 108 -9.02 9.80 19.29
N PHE A 109 -8.60 8.97 20.25
CA PHE A 109 -8.21 9.44 21.59
C PHE A 109 -7.08 10.47 21.49
N LEU A 110 -6.00 10.13 20.80
CA LEU A 110 -4.83 10.98 20.67
C LEU A 110 -5.16 12.33 20.03
N ILE A 111 -5.84 12.32 18.88
CA ILE A 111 -6.17 13.54 18.13
C ILE A 111 -7.17 14.39 18.93
N ARG A 112 -8.15 13.78 19.61
CA ARG A 112 -9.10 14.53 20.44
C ARG A 112 -8.39 15.21 21.62
N VAL A 113 -7.50 14.50 22.33
CA VAL A 113 -6.70 15.09 23.40
C VAL A 113 -5.87 16.25 22.86
N ASN A 114 -5.19 16.08 21.71
CA ASN A 114 -4.41 17.15 21.08
C ASN A 114 -5.27 18.38 20.75
N SER A 115 -6.42 18.19 20.11
CA SER A 115 -7.34 19.29 19.78
C SER A 115 -7.86 20.04 21.01
N LEU A 116 -8.20 19.32 22.09
CA LEU A 116 -8.70 19.92 23.34
C LEU A 116 -7.62 20.69 24.10
N LEU A 117 -6.37 20.23 24.03
CA LEU A 117 -5.23 20.82 24.74
C LEU A 117 -4.89 22.24 24.27
N ARG A 118 -5.41 22.65 23.10
CA ARG A 118 -5.31 24.02 22.60
C ARG A 118 -6.02 25.06 23.48
N GLY A 119 -6.91 24.63 24.38
CA GLY A 119 -7.50 25.51 25.40
C GLY A 119 -8.62 26.42 24.89
N HIS A 120 -9.33 26.03 23.84
CA HIS A 120 -10.47 26.79 23.31
C HIS A 120 -11.82 26.10 23.55
N SER A 121 -11.85 24.95 24.23
CA SER A 121 -13.01 24.05 24.25
C SER A 121 -13.86 24.11 25.52
N GLY A 122 -13.34 24.71 26.59
CA GLY A 122 -14.02 24.74 27.90
C GLY A 122 -14.11 23.37 28.57
N VAL A 123 -13.16 22.46 28.29
CA VAL A 123 -13.10 21.10 28.85
C VAL A 123 -12.00 21.01 29.91
N ARG A 124 -12.28 20.33 31.03
CA ARG A 124 -11.32 20.18 32.13
C ARG A 124 -10.13 19.29 31.76
N LEU A 125 -8.97 19.59 32.32
CA LEU A 125 -7.74 18.81 32.10
C LEU A 125 -7.88 17.37 32.61
N GLU A 126 -8.70 17.16 33.62
CA GLU A 126 -9.05 15.86 34.19
C GLU A 126 -9.68 14.93 33.14
N VAL A 127 -10.50 15.47 32.22
CA VAL A 127 -11.10 14.69 31.12
C VAL A 127 -10.02 14.24 30.13
N LEU A 128 -9.08 15.13 29.77
CA LEU A 128 -7.97 14.79 28.88
C LEU A 128 -7.06 13.73 29.51
N LYS A 129 -6.79 13.84 30.81
CA LYS A 129 -6.03 12.84 31.58
C LYS A 129 -6.75 11.50 31.63
N ALA A 130 -8.06 11.49 31.86
CA ALA A 130 -8.88 10.28 31.84
C ALA A 130 -8.84 9.56 30.48
N MET A 131 -8.89 10.31 29.37
CA MET A 131 -8.72 9.76 28.02
C MET A 131 -7.35 9.09 27.84
N LEU A 132 -6.27 9.71 28.33
CA LEU A 132 -4.92 9.12 28.27
C LEU A 132 -4.78 7.90 29.19
N THR A 133 -5.38 7.90 30.39
CA THR A 133 -5.40 6.74 31.28
C THR A 133 -6.01 5.52 30.60
N LEU A 134 -7.13 5.69 29.87
CA LEU A 134 -7.73 4.60 29.09
C LEU A 134 -6.79 4.11 27.99
N LEU A 135 -6.12 5.02 27.29
CA LEU A 135 -5.20 4.71 26.19
C LEU A 135 -3.96 3.93 26.68
N ASP A 136 -3.40 4.33 27.83
CA ASP A 136 -2.24 3.73 28.50
C ASP A 136 -2.55 2.34 29.06
N ASN A 137 -3.77 2.15 29.58
CA ASN A 137 -4.24 0.84 30.05
C ASN A 137 -4.82 -0.03 28.92
N HIS A 138 -4.73 0.41 27.67
CA HIS A 138 -5.28 -0.28 26.49
C HIS A 138 -6.76 -0.64 26.62
N VAL A 139 -7.56 0.23 27.23
CA VAL A 139 -9.03 0.10 27.33
C VAL A 139 -9.66 0.93 26.22
N ILE A 140 -10.10 0.26 25.15
CA ILE A 140 -10.56 0.92 23.92
C ILE A 140 -12.04 0.61 23.65
N PRO A 141 -12.93 1.61 23.51
CA PRO A 141 -14.34 1.37 23.18
C PRO A 141 -14.51 0.66 21.85
N ILE A 142 -15.54 -0.19 21.79
CA ILE A 142 -16.06 -0.72 20.54
C ILE A 142 -16.95 0.34 19.90
N VAL A 143 -16.38 1.08 18.95
CA VAL A 143 -17.05 2.17 18.25
C VAL A 143 -17.68 1.66 16.95
N PRO A 144 -18.94 1.98 16.62
CA PRO A 144 -19.55 1.60 15.34
C PRO A 144 -18.81 2.17 14.12
N LEU A 145 -18.76 1.37 13.05
CA LEU A 145 -18.12 1.67 11.77
C LEU A 145 -18.84 2.78 10.97
N ARG A 146 -20.13 3.00 11.24
CA ARG A 146 -21.02 3.88 10.47
C ARG A 146 -21.71 4.89 11.41
N ALA A 147 -22.57 5.72 10.84
CA ALA A 147 -23.39 6.75 11.49
C ALA A 147 -22.70 8.11 11.76
N SER A 148 -21.50 8.34 11.21
CA SER A 148 -20.96 9.71 11.08
C SER A 148 -21.16 10.26 9.67
N ILE A 149 -21.63 11.50 9.60
CA ILE A 149 -21.58 12.35 8.40
C ILE A 149 -20.49 13.43 8.50
N SER A 150 -19.71 13.42 9.59
CA SER A 150 -18.57 14.32 9.83
C SER A 150 -18.94 15.81 9.64
N ALA A 151 -20.12 16.18 10.14
CA ALA A 151 -20.77 17.46 9.90
C ALA A 151 -20.57 18.44 11.06
N SER A 152 -21.05 18.08 12.26
CA SER A 152 -20.71 18.71 13.54
C SER A 152 -19.63 17.87 14.24
N GLY A 153 -18.61 17.48 13.47
CA GLY A 153 -17.64 16.47 13.86
C GLY A 153 -18.19 15.06 13.72
N ASP A 154 -17.45 14.09 14.25
CA ASP A 154 -17.79 12.68 14.27
C ASP A 154 -18.56 12.33 15.56
N LEU A 155 -19.70 13.00 15.75
CA LEU A 155 -20.53 12.95 16.97
C LEU A 155 -20.78 11.52 17.45
N ILE A 156 -21.31 10.66 16.58
CA ILE A 156 -21.70 9.30 16.96
C ILE A 156 -20.48 8.43 17.31
N PRO A 157 -19.39 8.39 16.53
CA PRO A 157 -18.19 7.67 16.96
C PRO A 157 -17.58 8.21 18.27
N LEU A 158 -17.51 9.53 18.44
CA LEU A 158 -16.89 10.13 19.61
C LEU A 158 -17.74 10.02 20.88
N SER A 159 -19.06 9.83 20.74
CA SER A 159 -19.92 9.61 21.91
C SER A 159 -19.62 8.27 22.60
N TYR A 160 -19.04 7.29 21.93
CA TYR A 160 -18.55 6.07 22.59
C TYR A 160 -17.30 6.32 23.44
N ILE A 161 -16.46 7.32 23.11
CA ILE A 161 -15.38 7.76 24.00
C ILE A 161 -15.98 8.40 25.24
N ALA A 162 -16.94 9.31 25.06
CA ALA A 162 -17.65 9.94 26.17
C ALA A 162 -18.38 8.89 27.04
N GLY A 163 -19.00 7.89 26.42
CA GLY A 163 -19.69 6.78 27.07
C GLY A 163 -18.76 5.92 27.94
N VAL A 164 -17.54 5.63 27.48
CA VAL A 164 -16.54 4.95 28.32
C VAL A 164 -16.12 5.83 29.49
N LEU A 165 -15.89 7.12 29.25
CA LEU A 165 -15.47 8.05 30.30
C LEU A 165 -16.54 8.21 31.39
N GLU A 166 -17.83 8.25 31.04
CA GLU A 166 -18.93 8.45 32.01
C GLU A 166 -19.38 7.18 32.75
N GLY A 167 -18.80 6.02 32.47
CA GLY A 167 -19.21 4.78 33.14
C GLY A 167 -20.43 4.08 32.51
N ASN A 168 -20.68 4.29 31.21
CA ASN A 168 -21.91 3.81 30.58
C ASN A 168 -21.90 2.28 30.40
N SER A 169 -22.79 1.59 31.13
CA SER A 169 -22.84 0.13 31.18
C SER A 169 -23.18 -0.54 29.84
N ASP A 170 -23.76 0.19 28.89
CA ASP A 170 -24.09 -0.35 27.57
C ASP A 170 -22.93 -0.27 26.57
N VAL A 171 -21.82 0.37 26.96
CA VAL A 171 -20.60 0.44 26.16
C VAL A 171 -19.72 -0.77 26.46
N TYR A 172 -19.26 -1.40 25.38
CA TYR A 172 -18.28 -2.47 25.44
C TYR A 172 -16.91 -1.93 25.07
N VAL A 173 -15.88 -2.54 25.65
CA VAL A 173 -14.50 -2.20 25.41
C VAL A 173 -13.69 -3.46 25.08
N VAL A 174 -12.60 -3.24 24.36
CA VAL A 174 -11.53 -4.20 24.19
C VAL A 174 -10.38 -3.80 25.11
N VAL A 175 -9.88 -4.75 25.90
CA VAL A 175 -8.77 -4.55 26.83
C VAL A 175 -7.54 -5.36 26.41
N GLY A 176 -6.39 -4.69 26.32
CA GLY A 176 -5.09 -5.29 25.99
C GLY A 176 -4.71 -5.22 24.51
N THR A 177 -3.48 -5.66 24.18
CA THR A 177 -2.90 -5.54 22.84
C THR A 177 -2.86 -6.86 22.07
N GLN A 178 -2.31 -7.94 22.65
CA GLN A 178 -2.16 -9.24 21.98
C GLN A 178 -3.27 -10.24 22.33
N ASN A 179 -3.70 -10.29 23.59
CA ASN A 179 -4.76 -11.17 24.08
C ASN A 179 -5.98 -10.33 24.47
N GLN A 180 -6.58 -9.71 23.45
CA GLN A 180 -7.69 -8.80 23.61
C GLN A 180 -8.88 -9.47 24.31
N LYS A 181 -9.37 -8.83 25.38
CA LYS A 181 -10.57 -9.25 26.10
C LYS A 181 -11.71 -8.29 25.81
N PHE A 182 -12.88 -8.85 25.51
CA PHE A 182 -14.12 -8.09 25.35
C PHE A 182 -14.84 -8.07 26.70
N MET A 183 -15.20 -6.89 27.18
CA MET A 183 -15.94 -6.73 28.43
C MET A 183 -16.77 -5.45 28.41
N THR A 184 -17.68 -5.32 29.36
CA THR A 184 -18.44 -4.08 29.57
C THR A 184 -17.53 -3.00 30.13
N GLU A 185 -17.86 -1.74 29.89
CA GLU A 185 -17.16 -0.58 30.47
C GLU A 185 -17.04 -0.73 32.00
N LYS A 186 -18.12 -1.12 32.68
CA LYS A 186 -18.15 -1.27 34.14
C LYS A 186 -17.11 -2.27 34.66
N GLU A 187 -16.93 -3.36 33.94
CA GLU A 187 -15.91 -4.37 34.27
C GLU A 187 -14.50 -3.82 34.05
N ALA A 188 -14.30 -3.08 32.95
CA ALA A 188 -13.01 -2.50 32.62
C ALA A 188 -12.58 -1.38 33.59
N SER A 189 -13.49 -0.47 33.93
CA SER A 189 -13.22 0.59 34.91
C SER A 189 -12.88 0.03 36.29
N LYS A 190 -13.58 -1.03 36.72
CA LYS A 190 -13.21 -1.78 37.93
C LYS A 190 -11.84 -2.46 37.80
N PHE A 191 -11.52 -2.99 36.62
CA PHE A 191 -10.23 -3.66 36.36
C PHE A 191 -9.04 -2.70 36.44
N ILE A 192 -9.18 -1.46 35.95
CA ILE A 192 -8.12 -0.44 35.97
C ILE A 192 -8.19 0.50 37.18
N GLY A 193 -9.21 0.37 38.04
CA GLY A 193 -9.41 1.23 39.21
C GLY A 193 -9.74 2.68 38.85
N MET A 194 -10.41 2.92 37.72
CA MET A 194 -10.80 4.25 37.25
C MET A 194 -12.24 4.55 37.66
N GLU A 195 -12.45 5.71 38.27
CA GLU A 195 -13.79 6.20 38.59
C GLU A 195 -14.41 6.90 37.36
N PRO A 196 -15.71 6.71 37.09
CA PRO A 196 -16.42 7.40 36.03
C PRO A 196 -16.33 8.93 36.13
N VAL A 197 -16.16 9.59 35.00
CA VAL A 197 -16.13 11.05 34.87
C VAL A 197 -17.55 11.59 34.86
N ARG A 198 -17.89 12.40 35.87
CA ARG A 198 -19.12 13.23 35.82
C ARG A 198 -18.86 14.47 34.98
N PHE A 199 -19.50 14.55 33.81
CA PHE A 199 -19.36 15.68 32.90
C PHE A 199 -20.00 16.95 33.44
N GLU A 200 -19.25 18.05 33.39
CA GLU A 200 -19.77 19.40 33.61
C GLU A 200 -20.33 19.99 32.31
N ALA A 201 -20.85 21.21 32.39
CA ALA A 201 -21.28 22.00 31.24
C ALA A 201 -20.24 21.94 30.11
N LYS A 202 -20.71 21.74 28.86
CA LYS A 202 -19.92 21.64 27.62
C LYS A 202 -19.02 20.42 27.46
N GLU A 203 -18.75 19.59 28.47
CA GLU A 203 -17.72 18.56 28.36
C GLU A 203 -18.07 17.41 27.41
N ALA A 204 -19.30 16.91 27.47
CA ALA A 204 -19.75 15.87 26.54
C ALA A 204 -19.76 16.38 25.10
N LEU A 205 -20.25 17.61 24.88
CA LEU A 205 -20.17 18.27 23.58
C LEU A 205 -18.71 18.50 23.15
N GLY A 206 -17.85 18.92 24.07
CA GLY A 206 -16.42 19.11 23.83
C GLY A 206 -15.70 17.80 23.50
N ILE A 207 -16.16 16.63 23.93
CA ILE A 207 -15.58 15.36 23.48
C ILE A 207 -16.09 15.00 22.08
N THR A 208 -17.39 15.21 21.83
CA THR A 208 -18.07 14.69 20.63
C THR A 208 -17.98 15.60 19.41
N ASN A 209 -17.85 16.91 19.61
CA ASN A 209 -17.89 17.91 18.54
C ASN A 209 -16.51 18.11 17.92
N GLY A 210 -15.97 17.11 17.22
CA GLY A 210 -14.67 17.23 16.55
C GLY A 210 -14.43 16.16 15.49
N THR A 211 -13.36 16.30 14.70
CA THR A 211 -13.13 15.50 13.48
C THR A 211 -12.15 14.34 13.71
N ALA A 212 -11.87 14.01 14.97
CA ALA A 212 -10.80 13.10 15.37
C ALA A 212 -10.95 11.68 14.79
N THR A 213 -12.18 11.20 14.53
CA THR A 213 -12.40 9.88 13.91
C THR A 213 -11.98 9.87 12.45
N SER A 214 -12.45 10.85 11.70
CA SER A 214 -12.11 11.02 10.29
C SER A 214 -10.62 11.28 10.11
N ALA A 215 -10.04 12.14 10.95
CA ALA A 215 -8.62 12.47 10.92
C ALA A 215 -7.72 11.27 11.32
N ALA A 216 -8.13 10.47 12.32
CA ALA A 216 -7.42 9.25 12.69
C ALA A 216 -7.40 8.23 11.55
N ALA A 217 -8.56 7.97 10.94
CA ALA A 217 -8.67 7.10 9.77
C ALA A 217 -7.80 7.62 8.61
N ALA A 218 -7.84 8.93 8.34
CA ALA A 218 -7.04 9.57 7.31
C ALA A 218 -5.52 9.43 7.55
N CYS A 219 -5.04 9.54 8.79
CA CYS A 219 -3.61 9.34 9.11
C CYS A 219 -3.15 7.91 8.77
N ILE A 220 -3.97 6.90 9.09
CA ILE A 220 -3.66 5.49 8.78
C ILE A 220 -3.66 5.27 7.25
N VAL A 221 -4.65 5.81 6.54
CA VAL A 221 -4.72 5.78 5.07
C VAL A 221 -3.48 6.40 4.45
N MET A 222 -3.12 7.61 4.88
CA MET A 222 -1.98 8.34 4.36
C MET A 222 -0.67 7.57 4.59
N HIS A 223 -0.48 7.02 5.80
CA HIS A 223 0.68 6.17 6.08
C HIS A 223 0.79 5.00 5.09
N GLN A 224 -0.31 4.27 4.90
CA GLN A 224 -0.37 3.15 3.96
C GLN A 224 -0.15 3.62 2.51
N ALA A 225 -0.73 4.75 2.11
CA ALA A 225 -0.54 5.33 0.79
C ALA A 225 0.93 5.68 0.50
N HIS A 226 1.68 6.21 1.48
CA HIS A 226 3.11 6.46 1.33
C HIS A 226 3.92 5.15 1.19
N GLN A 227 3.55 4.09 1.92
CA GLN A 227 4.18 2.78 1.75
C GLN A 227 3.94 2.22 0.34
N LEU A 228 2.69 2.32 -0.15
CA LEU A 228 2.29 1.87 -1.48
C LEU A 228 3.00 2.67 -2.59
N ALA A 229 3.09 4.00 -2.45
CA ALA A 229 3.78 4.87 -3.40
C ALA A 229 5.28 4.56 -3.46
N THR A 230 5.91 4.32 -2.31
CA THR A 230 7.32 3.90 -2.24
C THR A 230 7.54 2.54 -2.91
N MET A 231 6.70 1.55 -2.59
CA MET A 231 6.76 0.22 -3.18
C MET A 231 6.55 0.26 -4.70
N SER A 232 5.69 1.15 -5.21
CA SER A 232 5.44 1.27 -6.66
C SER A 232 6.69 1.63 -7.46
N GLN A 233 7.61 2.40 -6.88
CA GLN A 233 8.88 2.76 -7.52
C GLN A 233 9.84 1.57 -7.54
N PHE A 234 9.91 0.81 -6.44
CA PHE A 234 10.67 -0.44 -6.37
C PHE A 234 10.18 -1.47 -7.38
N LEU A 235 8.86 -1.66 -7.45
CA LEU A 235 8.28 -2.61 -8.39
C LEU A 235 8.37 -2.13 -9.83
N THR A 236 8.38 -0.83 -10.10
CA THR A 236 8.66 -0.32 -11.46
C THR A 236 10.10 -0.62 -11.88
N ALA A 237 11.07 -0.52 -10.97
CA ALA A 237 12.45 -0.96 -11.25
C ALA A 237 12.48 -2.48 -11.53
N MET A 238 11.82 -3.27 -10.69
CA MET A 238 11.70 -4.72 -10.86
C MET A 238 11.00 -5.11 -12.17
N ALA A 239 9.96 -4.38 -12.55
CA ALA A 239 9.26 -4.51 -13.82
C ALA A 239 10.18 -4.21 -15.01
N THR A 240 11.01 -3.17 -14.88
CA THR A 240 11.97 -2.80 -15.92
C THR A 240 12.99 -3.92 -16.12
N GLU A 241 13.44 -4.59 -15.06
CA GLU A 241 14.33 -5.75 -15.19
C GLU A 241 13.63 -6.96 -15.80
N ALA A 242 12.44 -7.31 -15.29
CA ALA A 242 11.69 -8.49 -15.74
C ALA A 242 11.18 -8.39 -17.19
N LEU A 243 10.96 -7.18 -17.70
CA LEU A 243 10.53 -6.91 -19.08
C LEU A 243 11.68 -6.43 -19.98
N ARG A 244 12.94 -6.52 -19.50
CA ARG A 244 14.15 -6.05 -20.22
C ARG A 244 14.01 -4.63 -20.76
N GLY A 245 13.42 -3.75 -19.95
CA GLY A 245 13.21 -2.35 -20.21
C GLY A 245 14.52 -1.54 -20.24
N ARG A 246 14.41 -0.26 -20.63
CA ARG A 246 15.56 0.64 -20.79
C ARG A 246 15.70 1.60 -19.62
N GLN A 247 16.89 1.64 -19.01
CA GLN A 247 17.21 2.62 -17.95
C GLN A 247 17.19 4.07 -18.46
N SER A 248 17.48 4.28 -19.76
CA SER A 248 17.50 5.61 -20.38
C SER A 248 16.15 6.34 -20.33
N ASN A 249 15.04 5.62 -20.10
CA ASN A 249 13.72 6.22 -19.88
C ASN A 249 13.69 7.12 -18.63
N TYR A 250 14.59 6.86 -17.67
CA TYR A 250 14.64 7.52 -16.36
C TYR A 250 15.78 8.52 -16.25
N HIS A 251 16.39 8.89 -17.38
CA HIS A 251 17.54 9.78 -17.41
C HIS A 251 17.18 11.19 -16.87
N PRO A 252 18.00 11.79 -15.98
CA PRO A 252 17.70 13.08 -15.34
C PRO A 252 17.40 14.22 -16.32
N PHE A 253 18.07 14.25 -17.47
CA PHE A 253 17.77 15.23 -18.54
C PHE A 253 16.27 15.30 -18.89
N ILE A 254 15.59 14.15 -18.98
CA ILE A 254 14.17 14.09 -19.37
C ILE A 254 13.29 14.79 -18.32
N SER A 255 13.53 14.51 -17.04
CA SER A 255 12.78 15.13 -15.95
C SER A 255 13.20 16.58 -15.70
N GLN A 256 14.44 16.97 -15.99
CA GLN A 256 14.90 18.36 -15.94
C GLN A 256 14.26 19.22 -17.04
N CYS A 257 13.98 18.67 -18.23
CA CYS A 257 13.25 19.38 -19.28
C CYS A 257 11.77 19.64 -18.94
N ARG A 258 11.19 18.89 -17.99
CA ARG A 258 9.83 19.07 -17.49
C ARG A 258 9.82 18.92 -15.95
N PRO A 259 10.20 19.98 -15.21
CA PRO A 259 10.65 19.87 -13.83
C PRO A 259 9.51 19.82 -12.80
N HIS A 260 8.57 18.88 -12.96
CA HIS A 260 7.68 18.49 -11.86
C HIS A 260 8.50 17.76 -10.80
N LEU A 261 8.43 18.20 -9.54
CA LEU A 261 9.28 17.70 -8.46
C LEU A 261 9.10 16.20 -8.26
N GLY A 262 7.86 15.72 -8.26
CA GLY A 262 7.56 14.30 -8.12
C GLY A 262 8.08 13.49 -9.31
N GLN A 263 8.02 14.03 -10.53
CA GLN A 263 8.57 13.35 -11.72
C GLN A 263 10.11 13.23 -11.62
N MET A 264 10.77 14.29 -11.17
CA MET A 264 12.22 14.30 -10.95
C MET A 264 12.62 13.30 -9.87
N GLU A 265 11.90 13.26 -8.74
CA GLU A 265 12.10 12.31 -7.66
C GLU A 265 11.90 10.87 -8.13
N ALA A 266 10.77 10.56 -8.76
CA ALA A 266 10.44 9.22 -9.23
C ALA A 266 11.47 8.73 -10.26
N ALA A 267 11.88 9.57 -11.21
CA ALA A 267 12.90 9.22 -12.20
C ALA A 267 14.25 8.91 -11.54
N ALA A 268 14.70 9.79 -10.64
CA ALA A 268 15.97 9.61 -9.94
C ALA A 268 15.98 8.37 -9.04
N THR A 269 14.87 8.10 -8.35
CA THR A 269 14.71 6.94 -7.49
C THR A 269 14.69 5.65 -8.30
N ILE A 270 13.85 5.54 -9.33
CA ILE A 270 13.79 4.34 -10.18
C ILE A 270 15.15 4.06 -10.84
N LEU A 271 15.83 5.10 -11.35
CA LEU A 271 17.15 4.94 -11.95
C LEU A 271 18.19 4.42 -10.93
N ARG A 272 18.19 4.97 -9.71
CA ARG A 272 19.07 4.50 -8.62
C ARG A 272 18.80 3.04 -8.26
N LEU A 273 17.53 2.65 -8.21
CA LEU A 273 17.08 1.30 -7.87
C LEU A 273 17.50 0.25 -8.91
N LEU A 274 17.72 0.66 -10.16
CA LEU A 274 18.23 -0.18 -11.25
C LEU A 274 19.76 -0.31 -11.29
N SER A 275 20.48 0.40 -10.42
CA SER A 275 21.94 0.36 -10.37
C SER A 275 22.46 -1.07 -10.23
N GLY A 276 23.45 -1.44 -11.04
CA GLY A 276 24.07 -2.76 -11.05
C GLY A 276 23.23 -3.87 -11.73
N SER A 277 22.07 -3.54 -12.29
CA SER A 277 21.29 -4.51 -13.08
C SER A 277 22.04 -4.96 -14.33
N LYS A 278 22.00 -6.26 -14.60
CA LYS A 278 22.46 -6.89 -15.83
C LYS A 278 21.32 -7.27 -16.78
N LEU A 279 20.07 -6.98 -16.40
CA LEU A 279 18.87 -7.39 -17.14
C LEU A 279 18.30 -6.26 -18.03
N THR A 280 18.52 -5.00 -17.66
CA THR A 280 18.05 -3.85 -18.45
C THR A 280 18.84 -3.64 -19.73
N ARG A 281 18.21 -3.09 -20.76
CA ARG A 281 18.86 -2.74 -22.04
C ARG A 281 19.53 -1.35 -22.00
N ASN A 282 20.67 -1.22 -22.67
CA ASN A 282 21.42 0.03 -22.83
C ASN A 282 21.05 0.76 -24.14
N ARG A 283 21.63 1.95 -24.36
CA ARG A 283 21.29 2.87 -25.47
C ARG A 283 21.58 2.34 -26.88
N ASP A 284 22.52 1.40 -27.03
CA ASP A 284 23.17 1.10 -28.32
C ASP A 284 22.86 -0.28 -28.91
N ASP A 285 21.63 -0.76 -28.76
CA ASP A 285 21.27 -2.03 -29.39
C ASP A 285 20.61 -1.73 -30.75
N HIS A 286 21.31 -2.07 -31.84
CA HIS A 286 20.77 -2.32 -33.18
C HIS A 286 19.76 -3.50 -33.18
N ALA A 287 18.84 -3.51 -32.22
CA ALA A 287 17.95 -4.61 -31.94
C ALA A 287 16.74 -4.58 -32.89
N GLU A 288 16.50 -5.72 -33.54
CA GLU A 288 15.19 -6.03 -34.10
C GLU A 288 14.12 -6.01 -32.99
N GLY A 289 12.97 -5.39 -33.24
CA GLY A 289 11.87 -5.25 -32.28
C GLY A 289 11.48 -3.79 -31.98
N LEU A 290 10.73 -3.58 -30.88
CA LEU A 290 10.22 -2.25 -30.55
C LEU A 290 11.36 -1.26 -30.19
N VAL A 291 11.51 -0.24 -31.04
CA VAL A 291 12.47 0.87 -30.83
C VAL A 291 12.20 1.64 -29.55
N LYS A 292 10.99 1.56 -28.96
CA LYS A 292 10.66 2.21 -27.67
C LYS A 292 9.88 1.25 -26.78
N GLY A 293 10.21 1.21 -25.49
CA GLY A 293 9.42 0.51 -24.49
C GLY A 293 7.99 1.06 -24.41
N ARG A 294 7.05 0.23 -23.96
CA ARG A 294 5.64 0.62 -23.78
C ARG A 294 5.48 1.57 -22.59
N TYR A 295 4.32 2.23 -22.55
CA TYR A 295 4.05 3.35 -21.66
C TYR A 295 4.14 2.98 -20.17
N PRO A 296 3.65 1.81 -19.71
CA PRO A 296 3.69 1.46 -18.28
C PRO A 296 5.10 1.45 -17.68
N LEU A 297 6.15 1.22 -18.48
CA LEU A 297 7.54 1.39 -18.02
C LEU A 297 8.10 2.75 -18.39
N ARG A 298 7.94 3.17 -19.64
CA ARG A 298 8.61 4.38 -20.18
C ARG A 298 8.09 5.67 -19.57
N THR A 299 6.81 5.72 -19.21
CA THR A 299 6.17 6.92 -18.65
C THR A 299 5.95 6.84 -17.13
N ALA A 300 6.50 5.81 -16.48
CA ALA A 300 6.29 5.58 -15.05
C ALA A 300 6.71 6.77 -14.16
N PRO A 301 7.81 7.51 -14.41
CA PRO A 301 8.14 8.69 -13.62
C PRO A 301 7.12 9.82 -13.76
N GLN A 302 6.60 10.05 -14.97
CA GLN A 302 5.57 11.06 -15.22
C GLN A 302 4.27 10.68 -14.51
N TRP A 303 3.94 9.39 -14.47
CA TRP A 303 2.75 8.86 -13.81
C TRP A 303 2.89 8.92 -12.29
N ILE A 304 3.89 8.23 -11.72
CA ILE A 304 4.12 8.15 -10.27
C ILE A 304 4.39 9.54 -9.70
N GLY A 305 5.19 10.35 -10.38
CA GLY A 305 5.57 11.67 -9.91
C GLY A 305 4.41 12.61 -9.64
N TYR A 306 3.41 12.63 -10.53
CA TYR A 306 2.17 13.38 -10.29
C TYR A 306 1.44 12.90 -9.03
N LEU A 307 1.37 11.58 -8.82
CA LEU A 307 0.68 11.00 -7.66
C LEU A 307 1.41 11.32 -6.36
N LEU A 308 2.74 11.39 -6.36
CA LEU A 308 3.51 11.84 -5.19
C LEU A 308 3.15 13.27 -4.80
N GLU A 309 3.04 14.18 -5.77
CA GLU A 309 2.64 15.57 -5.52
C GLU A 309 1.20 15.66 -4.97
N VAL A 310 0.28 14.85 -5.51
CA VAL A 310 -1.11 14.77 -5.00
C VAL A 310 -1.17 14.27 -3.56
N LEU A 311 -0.37 13.24 -3.21
CA LEU A 311 -0.28 12.73 -1.85
C LEU A 311 0.31 13.77 -0.89
N MET A 312 1.28 14.58 -1.33
CA MET A 312 1.82 15.67 -0.50
C MET A 312 0.75 16.71 -0.14
N LEU A 313 -0.11 17.08 -1.09
CA LEU A 313 -1.23 18.00 -0.83
C LEU A 313 -2.24 17.39 0.17
N ALA A 314 -2.55 16.09 0.03
CA ALA A 314 -3.41 15.40 0.98
C ALA A 314 -2.78 15.36 2.38
N GLN A 315 -1.48 15.08 2.48
CA GLN A 315 -0.76 15.08 3.76
C GLN A 315 -0.83 16.44 4.44
N GLN A 316 -0.65 17.55 3.70
CA GLN A 316 -0.74 18.90 4.26
C GLN A 316 -2.11 19.15 4.90
N GLN A 317 -3.20 18.76 4.21
CA GLN A 317 -4.56 18.91 4.74
C GLN A 317 -4.77 18.09 6.02
N VAL A 318 -4.31 16.84 6.04
CA VAL A 318 -4.41 15.97 7.24
C VAL A 318 -3.56 16.51 8.40
N GLN A 319 -2.35 17.01 8.11
CA GLN A 319 -1.42 17.55 9.11
C GLN A 319 -1.97 18.79 9.81
N VAL A 320 -2.68 19.65 9.07
CA VAL A 320 -3.41 20.79 9.63
C VAL A 320 -4.57 20.31 10.50
N GLU A 321 -5.34 19.33 10.02
CA GLU A 321 -6.52 18.84 10.74
C GLU A 321 -6.18 18.26 12.12
N ILE A 322 -5.09 17.48 12.23
CA ILE A 322 -4.70 16.87 13.51
C ILE A 322 -4.14 17.88 14.54
N ASN A 323 -3.86 19.12 14.13
CA ASN A 323 -3.31 20.19 14.98
C ASN A 323 -4.20 21.43 15.04
N ASN A 324 -5.49 21.31 14.73
CA ASN A 324 -6.45 22.42 14.83
C ASN A 324 -7.33 22.28 16.09
N THR A 325 -8.19 23.28 16.33
CA THR A 325 -9.32 23.13 17.24
C THR A 325 -10.57 22.85 16.43
N THR A 326 -10.98 21.58 16.39
CA THR A 326 -12.29 21.16 15.89
C THR A 326 -13.25 21.09 17.07
N ASP A 327 -13.98 22.17 17.32
CA ASP A 327 -15.01 22.28 18.38
C ASP A 327 -15.92 23.49 18.13
N ASN A 328 -17.07 23.52 18.78
CA ASN A 328 -17.97 24.66 18.85
C ASN A 328 -18.87 24.59 20.11
N PRO A 329 -19.12 25.74 20.78
CA PRO A 329 -18.46 27.03 20.60
C PRO A 329 -17.01 27.06 21.10
N LEU A 330 -16.27 28.08 20.67
CA LEU A 330 -14.88 28.34 21.05
C LEU A 330 -14.78 29.44 22.10
N PHE A 331 -13.90 29.25 23.08
CA PHE A 331 -13.64 30.19 24.16
C PHE A 331 -12.33 30.92 23.90
N ASP A 332 -12.42 32.22 23.58
CA ASP A 332 -11.26 33.10 23.47
C ASP A 332 -11.00 33.76 24.82
N VAL A 333 -9.97 33.28 25.49
CA VAL A 333 -9.56 33.76 26.81
C VAL A 333 -8.96 35.17 26.74
N GLU A 334 -8.30 35.52 25.64
CA GLU A 334 -7.59 36.79 25.51
C GLU A 334 -8.58 37.95 25.37
N THR A 335 -9.68 37.74 24.66
CA THR A 335 -10.74 38.73 24.46
C THR A 335 -11.95 38.52 25.37
N GLU A 336 -11.95 37.47 26.20
CA GLU A 336 -13.07 37.03 27.04
C GLU A 336 -14.37 36.81 26.26
N THR A 337 -14.30 36.34 25.01
CA THR A 337 -15.45 36.12 24.14
C THR A 337 -15.72 34.65 23.85
N VAL A 338 -16.98 34.35 23.53
CA VAL A 338 -17.41 33.01 23.08
C VAL A 338 -17.80 33.11 21.61
N HIS A 339 -17.11 32.37 20.76
CA HIS A 339 -17.32 32.38 19.32
C HIS A 339 -18.10 31.14 18.89
N GLN A 340 -19.12 31.34 18.06
CA GLN A 340 -19.88 30.27 17.43
C GLN A 340 -19.42 30.17 15.97
N GLY A 341 -19.07 28.96 15.53
CA GLY A 341 -18.52 28.72 14.20
C GLY A 341 -18.68 27.27 13.76
N GLY A 342 -18.03 26.91 12.66
CA GLY A 342 -18.17 25.62 11.98
C GLY A 342 -16.88 24.79 11.90
N ASN A 343 -15.93 24.97 12.82
CA ASN A 343 -14.63 24.27 12.78
C ASN A 343 -14.73 22.74 12.89
N PHE A 344 -15.90 22.22 13.22
CA PHE A 344 -16.22 20.81 13.23
C PHE A 344 -16.45 20.19 11.83
N GLN A 345 -16.45 21.01 10.77
CA GLN A 345 -16.72 20.60 9.39
C GLN A 345 -15.46 20.04 8.72
N ALA A 346 -15.44 18.74 8.45
CA ALA A 346 -14.22 18.03 8.01
C ALA A 346 -14.00 17.96 6.49
N LEU A 347 -14.47 18.94 5.71
CA LEU A 347 -14.38 18.87 4.24
C LEU A 347 -12.93 18.81 3.72
N ALA A 348 -11.97 19.34 4.48
CA ALA A 348 -10.55 19.21 4.20
C ALA A 348 -10.09 17.73 4.20
N ILE A 349 -10.61 16.92 5.12
CA ILE A 349 -10.33 15.48 5.16
C ILE A 349 -10.98 14.75 3.99
N THR A 350 -12.22 15.07 3.64
CA THR A 350 -12.86 14.51 2.43
C THR A 350 -12.01 14.81 1.19
N SER A 351 -11.57 16.05 1.03
CA SER A 351 -10.71 16.48 -0.07
C SER A 351 -9.36 15.74 -0.07
N ALA A 352 -8.78 15.48 1.10
CA ALA A 352 -7.54 14.72 1.22
C ALA A 352 -7.74 13.25 0.85
N MET A 353 -8.81 12.62 1.35
CA MET A 353 -9.10 11.21 1.09
C MET A 353 -9.50 10.97 -0.36
N GLU A 354 -10.23 11.87 -1.02
CA GLU A 354 -10.52 11.75 -2.46
C GLU A 354 -9.26 11.88 -3.32
N LYS A 355 -8.29 12.73 -2.93
CA LYS A 355 -6.95 12.78 -3.56
C LYS A 355 -6.20 11.46 -3.39
N VAL A 356 -6.23 10.87 -2.20
CA VAL A 356 -5.61 9.57 -1.96
C VAL A 356 -6.30 8.49 -2.78
N SER A 357 -7.64 8.41 -2.76
CA SER A 357 -8.41 7.44 -3.53
C SER A 357 -8.08 7.49 -5.03
N SER A 358 -8.06 8.69 -5.62
CA SER A 358 -7.64 8.87 -7.02
C SER A 358 -6.21 8.40 -7.24
N SER A 359 -5.29 8.72 -6.31
CA SER A 359 -3.90 8.29 -6.40
C SER A 359 -3.73 6.77 -6.30
N MET A 360 -4.48 6.12 -5.41
CA MET A 360 -4.47 4.67 -5.23
C MET A 360 -5.02 3.96 -6.48
N GLN A 361 -6.11 4.46 -7.06
CA GLN A 361 -6.64 3.94 -8.32
C GLN A 361 -5.60 4.03 -9.45
N LEU A 362 -4.93 5.19 -9.61
CA LEU A 362 -3.95 5.40 -10.68
C LEU A 362 -2.67 4.59 -10.46
N LEU A 363 -2.19 4.43 -9.22
CA LEU A 363 -1.11 3.49 -8.91
C LEU A 363 -1.51 2.05 -9.25
N GLY A 364 -2.72 1.64 -8.88
CA GLY A 364 -3.29 0.34 -9.24
C GLY A 364 -3.33 0.13 -10.75
N LYS A 365 -3.67 1.17 -11.52
CA LYS A 365 -3.70 1.10 -12.99
C LYS A 365 -2.31 0.87 -13.58
N LEU A 366 -1.29 1.55 -13.06
CA LEU A 366 0.10 1.35 -13.48
C LEU A 366 0.54 -0.10 -13.22
N MET A 367 0.34 -0.59 -11.99
CA MET A 367 0.68 -1.96 -11.60
C MET A 367 -0.07 -2.99 -12.44
N PHE A 368 -1.35 -2.76 -12.72
CA PHE A 368 -2.15 -3.62 -13.59
C PHE A 368 -1.55 -3.68 -14.99
N ALA A 369 -1.28 -2.52 -15.62
CA ALA A 369 -0.78 -2.48 -16.98
C ALA A 369 0.61 -3.14 -17.12
N GLN A 370 1.52 -2.85 -16.19
CA GLN A 370 2.83 -3.49 -16.17
C GLN A 370 2.74 -5.01 -15.93
N CYS A 371 1.81 -5.48 -15.07
CA CYS A 371 1.58 -6.92 -14.85
C CYS A 371 0.99 -7.60 -16.10
N THR A 372 -0.01 -6.98 -16.75
CA THR A 372 -0.59 -7.49 -18.00
C THR A 372 0.46 -7.62 -19.10
N GLU A 373 1.39 -6.66 -19.21
CA GLU A 373 2.53 -6.79 -20.13
C GLU A 373 3.42 -7.98 -19.77
N LEU A 374 3.72 -8.19 -18.47
CA LEU A 374 4.54 -9.31 -17.98
C LEU A 374 3.93 -10.68 -18.28
N LEU A 375 2.63 -10.86 -18.07
CA LEU A 375 1.97 -12.16 -18.18
C LEU A 375 1.64 -12.57 -19.62
N ASN A 376 1.68 -11.62 -20.55
CA ASN A 376 1.38 -11.83 -21.96
C ASN A 376 2.64 -12.10 -22.78
N ALA A 377 2.80 -13.33 -23.26
CA ALA A 377 3.92 -13.78 -24.08
C ALA A 377 4.17 -12.94 -25.36
N LYS A 378 3.16 -12.21 -25.85
CA LYS A 378 3.32 -11.30 -27.00
C LYS A 378 3.92 -9.95 -26.63
N LEU A 379 3.98 -9.62 -25.34
CA LEU A 379 4.39 -8.30 -24.83
C LEU A 379 5.67 -8.36 -23.99
N ASN A 380 6.02 -9.53 -23.43
CA ASN A 380 7.08 -9.73 -22.44
C ASN A 380 8.44 -10.23 -22.98
N ASP A 381 8.70 -10.08 -24.28
CA ASP A 381 9.98 -10.38 -24.99
C ASP A 381 10.35 -11.86 -25.12
N CYS A 382 10.39 -12.65 -24.04
CA CYS A 382 10.76 -14.07 -24.10
C CYS A 382 10.26 -14.93 -22.93
N LEU A 383 9.24 -14.47 -22.20
CA LEU A 383 8.69 -15.23 -21.08
C LEU A 383 7.53 -16.13 -21.53
N PRO A 384 7.45 -17.38 -21.01
CA PRO A 384 6.37 -18.29 -21.33
C PRO A 384 5.02 -17.74 -20.86
N PRO A 385 3.91 -18.12 -21.52
CA PRO A 385 2.57 -17.62 -21.18
C PRO A 385 2.22 -17.96 -19.73
N ASN A 386 1.70 -16.98 -18.98
CA ASN A 386 1.41 -17.10 -17.55
C ASN A 386 2.61 -17.55 -16.68
N LEU A 387 3.85 -17.32 -17.15
CA LEU A 387 5.08 -17.62 -16.41
C LEU A 387 5.23 -19.12 -16.03
N ALA A 388 4.83 -20.02 -16.93
CA ALA A 388 5.00 -21.47 -16.76
C ALA A 388 6.48 -21.89 -16.90
N VAL A 389 7.02 -22.58 -15.89
CA VAL A 389 8.42 -23.09 -15.90
C VAL A 389 8.56 -24.43 -16.65
N ASP A 390 7.50 -25.23 -16.62
CA ASP A 390 7.47 -26.61 -17.09
C ASP A 390 6.90 -26.74 -18.51
N LYS A 391 5.61 -27.09 -18.67
CA LYS A 391 4.94 -27.34 -19.95
C LYS A 391 3.84 -26.33 -20.15
N PRO A 392 4.01 -25.32 -21.03
CA PRO A 392 2.97 -24.32 -21.31
C PRO A 392 1.62 -24.93 -21.72
N SER A 393 1.61 -26.14 -22.30
CA SER A 393 0.38 -26.86 -22.68
C SER A 393 -0.46 -27.33 -21.48
N LYS A 394 0.14 -27.47 -20.29
CA LYS A 394 -0.48 -28.07 -19.09
C LYS A 394 -0.41 -27.19 -17.85
N SER A 395 0.45 -26.18 -17.85
CA SER A 395 0.71 -25.33 -16.68
C SER A 395 0.33 -23.89 -16.94
N PHE A 396 -0.54 -23.38 -16.07
CA PHE A 396 -1.11 -22.04 -16.19
C PHE A 396 -0.69 -21.11 -15.05
N THR A 397 0.26 -21.52 -14.19
CA THR A 397 0.89 -20.80 -13.08
C THR A 397 0.19 -19.50 -12.64
N THR A 398 0.42 -18.37 -13.30
CA THR A 398 -0.12 -17.06 -12.86
C THR A 398 -1.44 -16.65 -13.50
N LYS A 399 -2.14 -17.53 -14.24
CA LYS A 399 -3.43 -17.22 -14.88
C LYS A 399 -4.48 -16.75 -13.88
N GLY A 400 -4.56 -17.42 -12.72
CA GLY A 400 -5.44 -16.99 -11.64
C GLY A 400 -5.09 -15.58 -11.14
N LEU A 401 -3.80 -15.27 -11.00
CA LEU A 401 -3.32 -13.96 -10.60
C LEU A 401 -3.69 -12.87 -11.61
N ASP A 402 -3.66 -13.14 -12.92
CA ASP A 402 -4.10 -12.20 -13.95
C ASP A 402 -5.58 -11.82 -13.79
N ILE A 403 -6.44 -12.82 -13.59
CA ILE A 403 -7.88 -12.62 -13.33
C ILE A 403 -8.08 -11.80 -12.04
N THR A 404 -7.38 -12.17 -10.98
CA THR A 404 -7.42 -11.46 -9.70
C THR A 404 -6.96 -10.00 -9.84
N MET A 405 -5.90 -9.74 -10.61
CA MET A 405 -5.41 -8.39 -10.87
C MET A 405 -6.44 -7.52 -11.60
N ALA A 406 -7.24 -8.10 -12.49
CA ALA A 406 -8.34 -7.41 -13.17
C ALA A 406 -9.52 -7.13 -12.23
N ALA A 407 -9.86 -8.08 -11.35
CA ALA A 407 -10.89 -7.89 -10.32
C ALA A 407 -10.52 -6.75 -9.37
N TYR A 408 -9.30 -6.77 -8.80
CA TYR A 408 -8.80 -5.70 -7.94
C TYR A 408 -8.80 -4.34 -8.62
N MET A 409 -8.41 -4.26 -9.89
CA MET A 409 -8.42 -2.99 -10.62
C MET A 409 -9.85 -2.47 -10.84
N SER A 410 -10.79 -3.35 -11.14
CA SER A 410 -12.19 -2.98 -11.37
C SER A 410 -12.85 -2.46 -10.10
N GLU A 411 -12.58 -3.12 -8.96
CA GLU A 411 -13.06 -2.70 -7.64
C GLU A 411 -12.42 -1.38 -7.19
N LEU A 412 -11.11 -1.20 -7.38
CA LEU A 412 -10.44 0.09 -7.14
C LEU A 412 -11.07 1.22 -7.96
N ALA A 413 -11.40 0.98 -9.23
CA ALA A 413 -12.05 1.96 -10.07
C ALA A 413 -13.46 2.31 -9.55
N HIS A 414 -14.21 1.32 -9.07
CA HIS A 414 -15.52 1.55 -8.45
C HIS A 414 -15.42 2.37 -7.16
N LEU A 415 -14.50 2.03 -6.26
CA LEU A 415 -14.33 2.72 -4.98
C LEU A 415 -13.79 4.15 -5.10
N SER A 416 -13.16 4.49 -6.24
CA SER A 416 -12.57 5.81 -6.49
C SER A 416 -13.58 6.94 -6.72
N HIS A 417 -14.88 6.64 -6.82
CA HIS A 417 -15.90 7.68 -7.00
C HIS A 417 -15.98 8.59 -5.76
N PRO A 418 -16.06 9.92 -5.96
CA PRO A 418 -16.06 10.88 -4.87
C PRO A 418 -17.32 10.74 -4.01
N VAL A 419 -17.14 10.63 -2.70
CA VAL A 419 -18.28 10.56 -1.76
C VAL A 419 -18.91 11.93 -1.56
N SER A 420 -18.17 13.00 -1.81
CA SER A 420 -18.64 14.39 -1.69
C SER A 420 -19.82 14.71 -2.61
N ALA A 421 -19.99 13.98 -3.71
CA ALA A 421 -21.15 14.08 -4.60
C ALA A 421 -22.47 13.54 -3.99
N HIS A 422 -22.40 12.88 -2.84
CA HIS A 422 -23.55 12.20 -2.20
C HIS A 422 -24.03 12.89 -0.92
N ILE A 423 -23.57 14.11 -0.63
CA ILE A 423 -24.02 14.90 0.53
C ILE A 423 -25.55 15.03 0.54
N GLN A 424 -26.15 14.67 1.68
CA GLN A 424 -27.60 14.77 1.92
C GLN A 424 -27.87 15.82 2.99
N SER A 425 -29.04 16.44 2.93
CA SER A 425 -29.51 17.22 4.07
C SER A 425 -29.87 16.30 5.24
N ALA A 426 -29.37 16.63 6.43
CA ALA A 426 -29.55 15.86 7.64
C ALA A 426 -29.95 16.75 8.83
N GLU A 427 -30.37 16.09 9.93
CA GLU A 427 -30.57 16.70 11.24
C GLU A 427 -31.47 17.95 11.18
N MET A 428 -32.76 17.73 10.92
CA MET A 428 -33.78 18.80 10.80
C MET A 428 -33.41 19.91 9.79
N ASN A 429 -32.64 19.56 8.74
CA ASN A 429 -32.15 20.48 7.70
C ASN A 429 -31.10 21.50 8.19
N ASN A 430 -30.67 21.42 9.46
CA ASN A 430 -29.58 22.23 10.00
C ASN A 430 -28.23 21.80 9.38
N GLN A 431 -28.03 20.49 9.19
CA GLN A 431 -26.83 19.93 8.55
C GLN A 431 -27.08 19.68 7.06
N SER A 432 -27.59 20.71 6.37
CA SER A 432 -27.87 20.70 4.93
C SER A 432 -26.63 20.54 4.06
N ILE A 433 -25.46 20.87 4.61
CA ILE A 433 -24.14 20.54 4.09
C ILE A 433 -23.32 19.80 5.15
N ASN A 434 -22.55 18.81 4.74
CA ASN A 434 -21.69 17.99 5.58
C ASN A 434 -20.53 17.43 4.76
N SER A 435 -19.48 16.94 5.42
CA SER A 435 -18.26 16.55 4.71
C SER A 435 -18.24 15.09 4.26
N LEU A 436 -18.92 14.19 4.98
CA LEU A 436 -18.81 12.73 4.80
C LEU A 436 -17.37 12.20 4.96
N ALA A 437 -16.52 12.91 5.70
CA ALA A 437 -15.08 12.64 5.79
C ALA A 437 -14.75 11.21 6.27
N LEU A 438 -15.46 10.67 7.26
CA LEU A 438 -15.24 9.30 7.72
C LEU A 438 -15.58 8.27 6.63
N ILE A 439 -16.59 8.54 5.79
CA ILE A 439 -16.95 7.66 4.67
C ILE A 439 -15.83 7.70 3.61
N ALA A 440 -15.33 8.90 3.28
CA ALA A 440 -14.21 9.07 2.36
C ALA A 440 -12.96 8.30 2.84
N ALA A 441 -12.62 8.45 4.13
CA ALA A 441 -11.47 7.77 4.74
C ALA A 441 -11.65 6.24 4.75
N ARG A 442 -12.86 5.74 5.00
CA ARG A 442 -13.15 4.30 4.95
C ARG A 442 -13.02 3.70 3.56
N ASN A 443 -13.52 4.39 2.53
CA ASN A 443 -13.32 3.95 1.14
C ASN A 443 -11.82 3.94 0.79
N ALA A 444 -11.08 4.97 1.20
CA ALA A 444 -9.64 5.02 0.95
C ALA A 444 -8.88 3.89 1.69
N LEU A 445 -9.28 3.52 2.91
CA LEU A 445 -8.73 2.35 3.63
C LEU A 445 -8.92 1.05 2.84
N GLU A 446 -10.12 0.82 2.31
CA GLU A 446 -10.42 -0.35 1.50
C GLU A 446 -9.61 -0.36 0.20
N MET A 447 -9.43 0.80 -0.45
CA MET A 447 -8.56 0.92 -1.62
C MET A 447 -7.09 0.61 -1.31
N THR A 448 -6.57 1.08 -0.17
CA THR A 448 -5.19 0.74 0.24
C THR A 448 -5.03 -0.76 0.50
N GLU A 449 -6.05 -1.41 1.06
CA GLU A 449 -6.08 -2.85 1.32
C GLU A 449 -6.04 -3.66 0.01
N ILE A 450 -6.89 -3.30 -0.97
CA ILE A 450 -6.87 -3.92 -2.31
C ILE A 450 -5.51 -3.73 -2.99
N LEU A 451 -4.87 -2.56 -2.84
CA LEU A 451 -3.54 -2.34 -3.38
C LEU A 451 -2.46 -3.19 -2.72
N PHE A 452 -2.53 -3.46 -1.42
CA PHE A 452 -1.60 -4.40 -0.78
C PHE A 452 -1.77 -5.83 -1.31
N LEU A 453 -3.01 -6.29 -1.52
CA LEU A 453 -3.29 -7.58 -2.18
C LEU A 453 -2.74 -7.61 -3.61
N LYS A 454 -2.91 -6.52 -4.34
CA LYS A 454 -2.37 -6.32 -5.68
C LYS A 454 -0.84 -6.39 -5.68
N LEU A 455 -0.18 -5.67 -4.77
CA LEU A 455 1.27 -5.69 -4.61
C LEU A 455 1.80 -7.09 -4.30
N ALA A 456 1.15 -7.85 -3.42
CA ALA A 456 1.62 -9.19 -3.07
C ALA A 456 1.59 -10.15 -4.27
N THR A 457 0.48 -10.11 -5.00
CA THR A 457 0.31 -10.84 -6.27
C THR A 457 1.40 -10.44 -7.27
N TYR A 458 1.68 -9.14 -7.33
CA TYR A 458 2.59 -8.55 -8.29
C TYR A 458 4.06 -8.86 -8.00
N VAL A 459 4.47 -8.80 -6.73
CA VAL A 459 5.80 -9.21 -6.23
C VAL A 459 6.06 -10.68 -6.54
N TYR A 460 5.07 -11.56 -6.31
CA TYR A 460 5.18 -12.98 -6.64
C TYR A 460 5.44 -13.20 -8.14
N ALA A 461 4.61 -12.58 -8.99
CA ALA A 461 4.74 -12.69 -10.44
C ALA A 461 6.11 -12.18 -10.93
N PHE A 462 6.63 -11.08 -10.36
CA PHE A 462 7.96 -10.60 -10.72
C PHE A 462 9.09 -11.50 -10.26
N CYS A 463 9.04 -12.05 -9.04
CA CYS A 463 10.06 -13.00 -8.62
C CYS A 463 10.11 -14.19 -9.58
N GLN A 464 8.93 -14.72 -9.95
CA GLN A 464 8.83 -15.82 -10.92
C GLN A 464 9.36 -15.44 -12.31
N ALA A 465 9.04 -14.23 -12.79
CA ALA A 465 9.51 -13.76 -14.09
C ALA A 465 11.03 -13.53 -14.13
N LEU A 466 11.60 -12.95 -13.07
CA LEU A 466 13.05 -12.75 -12.98
C LEU A 466 13.81 -14.08 -12.97
N ASP A 467 13.28 -15.09 -12.28
CA ASP A 467 13.82 -16.45 -12.32
C ASP A 467 13.82 -17.01 -13.75
N LEU A 468 12.71 -16.86 -14.47
CA LEU A 468 12.59 -17.32 -15.86
C LEU A 468 13.51 -16.56 -16.83
N GLU A 469 13.65 -15.24 -16.66
CA GLU A 469 14.60 -14.44 -17.45
C GLU A 469 16.04 -14.90 -17.22
N CYS A 470 16.44 -15.11 -15.95
CA CYS A 470 17.79 -15.55 -15.63
C CYS A 470 18.04 -17.00 -16.09
N LEU A 471 17.04 -17.88 -15.99
CA LEU A 471 17.08 -19.22 -16.59
C LEU A 471 17.34 -19.15 -18.10
N ASN A 472 16.62 -18.26 -18.80
CA ASN A 472 16.79 -18.10 -20.24
C ASN A 472 18.19 -17.58 -20.61
N LEU A 473 18.73 -16.64 -19.83
CA LEU A 473 20.10 -16.13 -20.02
C LEU A 473 21.15 -17.20 -19.78
N ASP A 474 21.05 -17.95 -18.69
CA ASP A 474 21.95 -19.06 -18.38
C ASP A 474 21.89 -20.13 -19.48
N PHE A 475 20.68 -20.46 -19.94
CA PHE A 475 20.48 -21.35 -21.08
C PHE A 475 21.17 -20.83 -22.34
N CYS A 476 20.95 -19.56 -22.71
CA CYS A 476 21.59 -18.99 -23.90
C CYS A 476 23.12 -19.01 -23.81
N ASN A 477 23.68 -18.81 -22.62
CA ASN A 477 25.12 -18.84 -22.38
C ASN A 477 25.70 -20.25 -22.51
N VAL A 478 25.00 -21.28 -22.01
CA VAL A 478 25.42 -22.68 -22.10
C VAL A 478 25.17 -23.26 -23.50
N ALA A 479 24.04 -22.93 -24.11
CA ALA A 479 23.62 -23.47 -25.39
C ALA A 479 24.46 -22.92 -26.55
N ARG A 480 24.90 -21.66 -26.51
CA ARG A 480 25.69 -21.06 -27.61
C ARG A 480 26.93 -21.89 -28.00
N PRO A 481 27.87 -22.24 -27.10
CA PRO A 481 29.01 -23.08 -27.46
C PRO A 481 28.58 -24.51 -27.83
N ALA A 482 27.61 -25.10 -27.13
CA ALA A 482 27.11 -26.44 -27.42
C ALA A 482 26.43 -26.54 -28.81
N MET A 483 25.78 -25.47 -29.26
CA MET A 483 25.14 -25.42 -30.58
C MET A 483 26.13 -25.19 -31.70
N LEU A 484 27.28 -24.55 -31.47
CA LEU A 484 28.30 -24.37 -32.52
C LEU A 484 28.87 -25.72 -33.01
N GLU A 485 28.83 -26.76 -32.17
CA GLU A 485 29.21 -28.14 -32.55
C GLU A 485 28.26 -28.75 -33.58
N VAL A 486 26.99 -28.32 -33.57
CA VAL A 486 25.92 -28.95 -34.35
C VAL A 486 25.42 -28.04 -35.47
N ALA A 487 25.37 -26.72 -35.27
CA ALA A 487 24.84 -25.73 -36.20
C ALA A 487 25.70 -24.44 -36.23
N GLN A 488 26.27 -24.13 -37.40
CA GLN A 488 27.08 -22.91 -37.61
C GLN A 488 26.28 -21.61 -37.36
N ASN A 489 24.95 -21.63 -37.60
CA ASN A 489 24.06 -20.49 -37.35
C ASN A 489 23.29 -20.60 -36.01
N CYS A 490 24.01 -20.92 -34.94
CA CYS A 490 23.44 -21.07 -33.59
C CYS A 490 22.67 -19.83 -33.09
N ILE A 491 23.00 -18.63 -33.58
CA ILE A 491 22.34 -17.37 -33.21
C ILE A 491 20.89 -17.37 -33.71
N CYS A 492 20.66 -17.71 -34.99
CA CYS A 492 19.31 -17.79 -35.55
C CYS A 492 18.46 -18.83 -34.80
N LEU A 493 19.03 -20.01 -34.51
CA LEU A 493 18.36 -21.06 -33.76
C LEU A 493 17.90 -20.59 -32.37
N LEU A 494 18.77 -19.92 -31.62
CA LEU A 494 18.45 -19.38 -30.29
C LEU A 494 17.41 -18.25 -30.36
N GLN A 495 17.45 -17.41 -31.41
CA GLN A 495 16.42 -16.39 -31.64
C GLN A 495 15.05 -17.02 -31.90
N LYS A 496 14.96 -18.03 -32.79
CA LYS A 496 13.71 -18.77 -33.04
C LYS A 496 13.21 -19.46 -31.79
N TRP A 497 14.10 -20.10 -31.05
CA TRP A 497 13.79 -20.71 -29.75
C TRP A 497 13.14 -19.70 -28.80
N ASN A 498 13.70 -18.50 -28.63
CA ASN A 498 13.17 -17.47 -27.73
C ASN A 498 11.79 -16.95 -28.13
N ASN A 499 11.43 -17.02 -29.41
CA ASN A 499 10.10 -16.60 -29.91
C ASN A 499 9.02 -17.68 -29.75
N LEU A 500 9.40 -18.92 -29.44
CA LEU A 500 8.51 -20.09 -29.39
C LEU A 500 8.23 -20.59 -27.96
N VAL A 501 8.28 -19.68 -26.97
CA VAL A 501 8.09 -19.96 -25.53
C VAL A 501 6.69 -20.48 -25.17
N ASN A 502 5.74 -20.43 -26.10
CA ASN A 502 4.40 -20.98 -25.97
C ASN A 502 4.32 -22.48 -26.28
N LEU A 503 5.38 -23.08 -26.80
CA LEU A 503 5.44 -24.52 -27.11
C LEU A 503 6.11 -25.29 -25.98
N ASP A 504 5.71 -26.56 -25.82
CA ASP A 504 6.43 -27.49 -24.97
C ASP A 504 7.85 -27.73 -25.52
N VAL A 505 8.81 -28.03 -24.65
CA VAL A 505 10.25 -28.06 -24.95
C VAL A 505 10.60 -28.84 -26.23
N GLU A 506 10.02 -30.02 -26.43
CA GLU A 506 10.31 -30.86 -27.61
C GLU A 506 9.76 -30.25 -28.90
N ASP A 507 8.51 -29.78 -28.89
CA ASP A 507 7.89 -29.09 -30.03
C ASP A 507 8.59 -27.76 -30.33
N ARG A 508 9.00 -27.05 -29.28
CA ARG A 508 9.80 -25.83 -29.35
C ARG A 508 11.13 -26.08 -30.06
N GLY A 509 11.85 -27.13 -29.67
CA GLY A 509 13.12 -27.51 -30.29
C GLY A 509 12.96 -27.90 -31.76
N ARG A 510 11.98 -28.76 -32.07
CA ARG A 510 11.68 -29.16 -33.46
C ARG A 510 11.33 -27.96 -34.33
N THR A 511 10.45 -27.09 -33.85
CA THR A 511 9.98 -25.93 -34.60
C THR A 511 11.09 -24.89 -34.78
N ALA A 512 11.84 -24.59 -33.72
CA ALA A 512 12.98 -23.66 -33.78
C ALA A 512 14.05 -24.14 -34.77
N ALA A 513 14.42 -25.43 -34.73
CA ALA A 513 15.38 -26.00 -35.66
C ALA A 513 14.88 -25.90 -37.11
N ARG A 514 13.62 -26.30 -37.37
CA ARG A 514 13.02 -26.22 -38.71
C ARG A 514 12.98 -24.78 -39.24
N GLU A 515 12.60 -23.81 -38.41
CA GLU A 515 12.57 -22.40 -38.82
C GLU A 515 13.97 -21.81 -39.04
N ALA A 516 14.96 -22.26 -38.28
CA ALA A 516 16.35 -21.85 -38.47
C ALA A 516 16.95 -22.43 -39.76
N THR A 517 16.59 -23.67 -40.14
CA THR A 517 17.02 -24.30 -41.40
C THR A 517 16.59 -23.50 -42.62
N GLY A 518 15.47 -22.77 -42.56
CA GLY A 518 15.03 -21.88 -43.64
C GLY A 518 16.06 -20.80 -44.02
N GLY A 519 16.69 -20.16 -43.04
CA GLY A 519 17.77 -19.20 -43.30
C GLY A 519 19.06 -19.88 -43.75
N GLN A 520 19.29 -21.12 -43.31
CA GLN A 520 20.43 -21.93 -43.74
C GLN A 520 20.32 -22.37 -45.22
N LEU A 521 19.11 -22.66 -45.67
CA LEU A 521 18.79 -22.99 -47.06
C LEU A 521 19.16 -21.85 -48.03
N GLU A 522 19.02 -20.59 -47.63
CA GLU A 522 19.45 -19.45 -48.46
C GLU A 522 20.97 -19.42 -48.64
N ILE A 523 21.72 -19.80 -47.61
CA ILE A 523 23.19 -19.92 -47.64
C ILE A 523 23.62 -21.13 -48.48
N TRP A 524 22.89 -22.24 -48.38
CA TRP A 524 23.21 -23.49 -49.08
C TRP A 524 22.75 -23.53 -50.53
N ARG A 525 21.76 -22.72 -50.91
CA ARG A 525 21.18 -22.69 -52.26
C ARG A 525 22.23 -22.67 -53.38
N PRO A 526 23.28 -21.83 -53.36
CA PRO A 526 24.28 -21.79 -54.43
C PRO A 526 25.11 -23.09 -54.54
N PHE A 527 25.22 -23.85 -53.46
CA PHE A 527 25.93 -25.14 -53.43
C PHE A 527 25.05 -26.31 -53.88
N LEU A 528 23.73 -26.17 -53.75
CA LEU A 528 22.76 -27.17 -54.19
C LEU A 528 22.39 -27.00 -55.67
N GLU A 529 22.52 -25.80 -56.21
CA GLU A 529 22.30 -25.49 -57.62
C GLU A 529 23.32 -26.23 -58.51
N GLY A 530 22.83 -27.14 -59.36
CA GLY A 530 23.66 -27.90 -60.30
C GLY A 530 24.13 -29.28 -59.84
N MET A 531 23.78 -29.72 -58.62
CA MET A 531 24.06 -31.08 -58.14
C MET A 531 23.28 -32.14 -58.92
N HIS A 532 23.87 -33.33 -59.08
CA HIS A 532 23.16 -34.48 -59.66
C HIS A 532 22.02 -34.95 -58.74
N PRO A 533 20.88 -35.46 -59.25
CA PRO A 533 19.74 -35.85 -58.42
C PRO A 533 20.06 -36.80 -57.25
N GLU A 534 20.98 -37.73 -57.44
CA GLU A 534 21.41 -38.67 -56.39
C GLU A 534 22.16 -37.97 -55.25
N GLU A 535 23.03 -37.01 -55.57
CA GLU A 535 23.78 -36.23 -54.59
C GLU A 535 22.86 -35.25 -53.85
N LEU A 536 21.87 -34.68 -54.55
CA LEU A 536 20.86 -33.81 -53.96
C LEU A 536 20.03 -34.57 -52.91
N ILE A 537 19.66 -35.83 -53.17
CA ILE A 537 18.94 -36.66 -52.18
C ILE A 537 19.80 -36.88 -50.92
N ILE A 538 21.10 -37.11 -51.07
CA ILE A 538 22.03 -37.27 -49.94
C ILE A 538 22.12 -35.96 -49.15
N ALA A 539 22.27 -34.82 -49.84
CA ALA A 539 22.33 -33.51 -49.21
C ALA A 539 21.04 -33.20 -48.43
N LEU A 540 19.86 -33.42 -49.01
CA LEU A 540 18.57 -33.19 -48.35
C LEU A 540 18.39 -34.08 -47.11
N LYS A 541 18.82 -35.34 -47.16
CA LYS A 541 18.81 -36.23 -45.98
C LYS A 541 19.74 -35.71 -44.88
N ALA A 542 20.96 -35.31 -45.23
CA ALA A 542 21.91 -34.74 -44.28
C ALA A 542 21.37 -33.46 -43.61
N MET A 543 20.63 -32.63 -44.37
CA MET A 543 19.97 -31.43 -43.86
C MET A 543 18.82 -31.74 -42.89
N ASP A 544 18.01 -32.76 -43.19
CA ASP A 544 16.94 -33.23 -42.30
C ASP A 544 17.53 -33.81 -41.00
N ASP A 545 18.57 -34.64 -41.10
CA ASP A 545 19.29 -35.20 -39.96
C ASP A 545 19.93 -34.10 -39.10
N HIS A 546 20.55 -33.10 -39.72
CA HIS A 546 21.09 -31.93 -39.04
C HIS A 546 20.01 -31.13 -38.29
N THR A 547 18.83 -30.96 -38.91
CA THR A 547 17.69 -30.28 -38.30
C THR A 547 17.19 -31.05 -37.07
N LYS A 548 17.08 -32.37 -37.16
CA LYS A 548 16.70 -33.25 -36.04
C LYS A 548 17.71 -33.20 -34.90
N GLN A 549 19.00 -33.31 -35.22
CA GLN A 549 20.08 -33.23 -34.22
C GLN A 549 20.10 -31.87 -33.52
N SER A 550 19.90 -30.78 -34.26
CA SER A 550 19.79 -29.43 -33.70
C SER A 550 18.60 -29.31 -32.74
N ALA A 551 17.44 -29.87 -33.11
CA ALA A 551 16.24 -29.87 -32.28
C ALA A 551 16.42 -30.67 -30.97
N GLU A 552 17.02 -31.86 -31.06
CA GLU A 552 17.30 -32.70 -29.89
C GLU A 552 18.32 -32.04 -28.96
N ARG A 553 19.42 -31.51 -29.51
CA ARG A 553 20.49 -30.90 -28.72
C ARG A 553 20.00 -29.63 -28.01
N ILE A 554 19.29 -28.73 -28.69
CA ILE A 554 18.79 -27.50 -28.03
C ILE A 554 17.79 -27.82 -26.91
N SER A 555 16.91 -28.79 -27.14
CA SER A 555 15.93 -29.26 -26.14
C SER A 555 16.63 -29.88 -24.94
N HIS A 556 17.66 -30.69 -25.19
CA HIS A 556 18.47 -31.32 -24.14
C HIS A 556 19.20 -30.29 -23.29
N GLU A 557 19.90 -29.32 -23.90
CA GLU A 557 20.62 -28.27 -23.18
C GLU A 557 19.67 -27.40 -22.36
N TYR A 558 18.46 -27.11 -22.86
CA TYR A 558 17.45 -26.38 -22.08
C TYR A 558 16.99 -27.17 -20.86
N CYS A 559 16.62 -28.45 -21.03
CA CYS A 559 16.20 -29.30 -19.91
C CYS A 559 17.29 -29.42 -18.84
N LYS A 560 18.53 -29.63 -19.26
CA LYS A 560 19.70 -29.73 -18.37
C LYS A 560 19.97 -28.44 -17.63
N THR A 561 19.87 -27.29 -18.31
CA THR A 561 20.06 -25.98 -17.69
C THR A 561 18.93 -25.68 -16.71
N ARG A 562 17.67 -25.98 -17.07
CA ARG A 562 16.51 -25.81 -16.19
C ARG A 562 16.63 -26.61 -14.90
N LEU A 563 17.03 -27.88 -14.96
CA LEU A 563 17.21 -28.70 -13.76
C LEU A 563 18.25 -28.08 -12.81
N ARG A 564 19.44 -27.74 -13.32
CA ARG A 564 20.50 -27.09 -12.54
C ARG A 564 20.06 -25.75 -11.94
N PHE A 565 19.33 -24.96 -12.71
CA PHE A 565 18.85 -23.66 -12.27
C PHE A 565 17.83 -23.77 -11.13
N LEU A 566 16.91 -24.74 -11.20
CA LEU A 566 15.92 -24.96 -10.15
C LEU A 566 16.55 -25.43 -8.83
N GLU A 567 17.70 -26.11 -8.89
CA GLU A 567 18.48 -26.50 -7.70
C GLU A 567 19.27 -25.30 -7.13
N ASN A 568 19.88 -24.49 -7.99
CA ASN A 568 20.69 -23.34 -7.57
C ASN A 568 20.45 -22.12 -8.49
N PRO A 569 19.43 -21.30 -8.19
CA PRO A 569 19.07 -20.17 -9.04
C PRO A 569 20.15 -19.08 -9.05
N SER A 570 20.62 -18.70 -10.23
CA SER A 570 21.62 -17.65 -10.43
C SER A 570 21.04 -16.23 -10.36
N THR A 571 19.72 -16.09 -10.22
CA THR A 571 18.93 -14.86 -10.37
C THR A 571 19.55 -13.66 -9.67
N GLY A 572 19.92 -13.79 -8.39
CA GLY A 572 20.46 -12.68 -7.59
C GLY A 572 21.80 -12.09 -8.08
N ALA A 573 22.49 -12.73 -9.02
CA ALA A 573 23.72 -12.24 -9.65
C ALA A 573 23.46 -11.27 -10.83
N TYR A 574 22.22 -11.24 -11.34
CA TYR A 574 21.79 -10.40 -12.45
C TYR A 574 21.01 -9.15 -12.00
N LEU A 575 20.40 -9.21 -10.82
CA LEU A 575 19.48 -8.17 -10.34
C LEU A 575 20.17 -6.89 -9.86
N GLY A 576 19.56 -5.75 -10.17
CA GLY A 576 19.86 -4.45 -9.59
C GLY A 576 19.46 -4.34 -8.12
N VAL A 577 19.76 -3.18 -7.50
CA VAL A 577 19.61 -2.97 -6.05
C VAL A 577 18.21 -3.31 -5.53
N ALA A 578 17.15 -2.76 -6.15
CA ALA A 578 15.77 -2.95 -5.67
C ALA A 578 15.31 -4.39 -5.82
N SER A 579 15.39 -4.92 -7.04
CA SER A 579 14.92 -6.27 -7.35
C SER A 579 15.65 -7.31 -6.54
N LYS A 580 16.98 -7.16 -6.35
CA LYS A 580 17.77 -8.07 -5.52
C LYS A 580 17.31 -8.08 -4.07
N ALA A 581 16.92 -6.93 -3.52
CA ALA A 581 16.45 -6.83 -2.15
C ALA A 581 15.09 -7.52 -1.97
N ILE A 582 14.10 -7.18 -2.81
CA ILE A 582 12.77 -7.82 -2.78
C ILE A 582 12.88 -9.32 -3.07
N TYR A 583 13.59 -9.70 -4.13
CA TYR A 583 13.77 -11.10 -4.52
C TYR A 583 14.38 -11.93 -3.41
N LYS A 584 15.46 -11.45 -2.77
CA LYS A 584 16.08 -12.16 -1.62
C LYS A 584 15.12 -12.26 -0.44
N TYR A 585 14.38 -11.20 -0.15
CA TYR A 585 13.41 -11.23 0.94
C TYR A 585 12.32 -12.28 0.69
N VAL A 586 11.75 -12.31 -0.52
CA VAL A 586 10.70 -13.29 -0.89
C VAL A 586 11.25 -14.73 -0.91
N ARG A 587 12.38 -14.96 -1.59
CA ARG A 587 12.92 -16.31 -1.81
C ARG A 587 13.63 -16.89 -0.59
N LYS A 588 14.30 -16.05 0.21
CA LYS A 588 15.12 -16.49 1.35
C LYS A 588 14.47 -16.21 2.70
N THR A 589 13.95 -15.00 2.92
CA THR A 589 13.39 -14.62 4.22
C THR A 589 11.98 -15.20 4.41
N LEU A 590 11.11 -15.07 3.40
CA LEU A 590 9.76 -15.64 3.45
C LEU A 590 9.72 -17.11 3.00
N GLY A 591 10.79 -17.62 2.38
CA GLY A 591 10.85 -19.00 1.90
C GLY A 591 9.86 -19.31 0.77
N VAL A 592 9.44 -18.30 -0.01
CA VAL A 592 8.54 -18.51 -1.16
C VAL A 592 9.36 -19.02 -2.36
N PRO A 593 9.21 -20.29 -2.78
CA PRO A 593 10.09 -20.91 -3.77
C PRO A 593 9.77 -20.47 -5.21
N ILE A 594 10.64 -20.87 -6.15
CA ILE A 594 10.32 -20.85 -7.60
C ILE A 594 9.25 -21.92 -7.84
N HIS A 595 8.14 -21.55 -8.47
CA HIS A 595 7.07 -22.51 -8.74
C HIS A 595 7.40 -23.36 -9.97
N ARG A 596 7.56 -24.67 -9.76
CA ARG A 596 8.00 -25.66 -10.77
C ARG A 596 6.86 -26.21 -11.65
N GLY A 597 5.68 -25.63 -11.54
CA GLY A 597 4.50 -26.03 -12.32
C GLY A 597 3.74 -27.17 -11.66
N LEU A 598 3.30 -28.17 -12.42
CA LEU A 598 2.48 -29.27 -11.87
C LEU A 598 3.18 -30.06 -10.75
N GLN A 599 4.51 -30.08 -10.74
CA GLN A 599 5.29 -30.72 -9.66
C GLN A 599 4.97 -30.12 -8.28
N ASP A 600 4.69 -28.82 -8.22
CA ASP A 600 4.39 -28.10 -6.97
C ASP A 600 2.90 -27.98 -6.70
N TYR A 601 2.04 -28.59 -7.53
CA TYR A 601 0.61 -28.61 -7.29
C TYR A 601 0.30 -29.42 -6.03
N PRO A 602 -0.51 -28.89 -5.09
CA PRO A 602 -0.88 -29.63 -3.88
C PRO A 602 -1.64 -30.92 -4.21
N PRO A 603 -1.40 -32.03 -3.48
CA PRO A 603 -2.09 -33.29 -3.72
C PRO A 603 -3.60 -33.13 -3.51
N THR A 604 -4.40 -33.86 -4.30
CA THR A 604 -5.84 -34.00 -4.09
C THR A 604 -6.11 -35.24 -3.23
N LEU A 605 -7.11 -35.18 -2.34
CA LEU A 605 -7.51 -36.31 -1.51
C LEU A 605 -7.69 -37.59 -2.38
N GLY A 606 -6.90 -38.63 -2.09
CA GLY A 606 -6.96 -39.94 -2.77
C GLY A 606 -5.69 -40.39 -3.50
N THR A 607 -4.70 -39.52 -3.71
CA THR A 607 -3.35 -39.93 -4.13
C THR A 607 -2.52 -40.19 -2.88
N GLY A 608 -2.05 -41.42 -2.66
CA GLY A 608 -1.34 -41.83 -1.45
C GLY A 608 -0.25 -40.82 -1.06
N GLU A 609 -0.41 -40.20 0.10
CA GLU A 609 0.40 -39.06 0.51
C GLU A 609 1.80 -39.51 0.94
N SER A 610 2.83 -39.14 0.17
CA SER A 610 4.18 -39.10 0.71
C SER A 610 4.37 -37.83 1.59
N PRO A 611 5.26 -37.84 2.60
CA PRO A 611 5.54 -36.66 3.43
C PRO A 611 5.99 -35.42 2.63
N GLU A 612 6.64 -35.62 1.49
CA GLU A 612 7.05 -34.53 0.57
C GLU A 612 5.85 -33.88 -0.16
N GLU A 613 4.76 -34.62 -0.37
CA GLU A 613 3.57 -34.12 -1.06
C GLU A 613 2.65 -33.33 -0.12
N ALA A 614 2.63 -33.65 1.17
CA ALA A 614 1.82 -32.95 2.18
C ALA A 614 2.26 -31.48 2.42
N GLY A 615 3.48 -31.10 2.03
CA GLY A 615 4.02 -29.75 2.25
C GLY A 615 3.79 -28.73 1.11
N LYS A 616 3.20 -29.15 -0.02
CA LYS A 616 3.04 -28.29 -1.20
C LYS A 616 1.95 -27.23 -0.97
N LYS A 617 2.30 -25.96 -1.23
CA LYS A 617 1.42 -24.80 -1.03
C LYS A 617 0.83 -24.32 -2.36
N THR A 618 -0.43 -23.86 -2.32
CA THR A 618 -1.01 -23.17 -3.48
C THR A 618 -0.30 -21.83 -3.71
N ILE A 619 -0.37 -21.31 -4.94
CA ILE A 619 0.10 -19.95 -5.26
C ILE A 619 -0.61 -18.91 -4.38
N GLY A 620 -1.91 -19.10 -4.09
CA GLY A 620 -2.65 -18.24 -3.18
C GLY A 620 -2.01 -18.16 -1.80
N THR A 621 -1.67 -19.32 -1.21
CA THR A 621 -0.95 -19.40 0.06
C THR A 621 0.39 -18.66 0.01
N LEU A 622 1.17 -18.84 -1.07
CA LEU A 622 2.46 -18.17 -1.25
C LEU A 622 2.33 -16.65 -1.39
N THR A 623 1.33 -16.17 -2.12
CA THR A 623 1.03 -14.74 -2.21
C THR A 623 0.55 -14.16 -0.88
N SER A 624 -0.15 -14.95 -0.06
CA SER A 624 -0.57 -14.52 1.27
C SER A 624 0.61 -14.29 2.22
N GLU A 625 1.68 -15.08 2.14
CA GLU A 625 2.90 -14.84 2.94
C GLU A 625 3.51 -13.47 2.62
N ILE A 626 3.56 -13.11 1.33
CA ILE A 626 4.04 -11.81 0.86
C ILE A 626 3.11 -10.69 1.35
N TYR A 627 1.80 -10.89 1.25
CA TYR A 627 0.80 -9.94 1.73
C TYR A 627 0.93 -9.69 3.25
N VAL A 628 1.08 -10.73 4.06
CA VAL A 628 1.29 -10.59 5.51
C VAL A 628 2.57 -9.80 5.79
N ALA A 629 3.65 -10.06 5.06
CA ALA A 629 4.91 -9.33 5.21
C ALA A 629 4.82 -7.84 4.79
N LEU A 630 3.93 -7.52 3.85
CA LEU A 630 3.62 -6.14 3.49
C LEU A 630 2.80 -5.46 4.60
N ARG A 631 1.73 -6.11 5.10
CA ARG A 631 0.82 -5.53 6.09
C ARG A 631 1.43 -5.40 7.48
N ASN A 632 2.33 -6.31 7.87
CA ASN A 632 3.02 -6.23 9.17
C ASN A 632 4.24 -5.29 9.16
N GLY A 633 4.56 -4.68 8.02
CA GLY A 633 5.66 -3.71 7.88
C GLY A 633 7.05 -4.32 7.64
N SER A 634 7.25 -5.62 7.84
CA SER A 634 8.57 -6.26 7.76
C SER A 634 9.24 -6.10 6.38
N MET A 635 8.46 -6.19 5.29
CA MET A 635 8.97 -5.91 3.94
C MET A 635 9.23 -4.42 3.72
N HIS A 636 8.42 -3.54 4.32
CA HIS A 636 8.60 -2.10 4.19
C HIS A 636 9.89 -1.62 4.88
N ASP A 637 10.22 -2.15 6.06
CA ASP A 637 11.48 -1.85 6.75
C ASP A 637 12.70 -2.19 5.86
N MET A 638 12.65 -3.34 5.20
CA MET A 638 13.67 -3.74 4.22
C MET A 638 13.75 -2.74 3.06
N VAL A 639 12.60 -2.35 2.47
CA VAL A 639 12.56 -1.37 1.38
C VAL A 639 13.15 -0.03 1.80
N MET A 640 12.78 0.47 2.97
CA MET A 640 13.28 1.75 3.50
C MET A 640 14.78 1.72 3.76
N SER A 641 15.32 0.61 4.31
CA SER A 641 16.76 0.43 4.48
C SER A 641 17.56 0.53 3.18
N ARG A 642 16.93 0.19 2.04
CA ARG A 642 17.54 0.22 0.71
C ARG A 642 17.32 1.53 -0.02
N MET A 643 16.20 2.21 0.22
CA MET A 643 15.87 3.48 -0.41
C MET A 643 16.96 4.54 -0.18
N PHE A 644 17.59 4.52 0.99
CA PHE A 644 18.66 5.46 1.38
C PHE A 644 20.08 4.88 1.26
N SER A 645 20.24 3.64 0.82
CA SER A 645 21.56 3.04 0.60
C SER A 645 22.05 3.34 -0.82
N GLY A 646 23.18 4.05 -0.95
CA GLY A 646 23.79 4.41 -2.23
C GLY A 646 24.28 5.87 -2.29
N PRO A 647 24.99 6.29 -3.36
CA PRO A 647 25.40 7.68 -3.51
C PRO A 647 24.16 8.59 -3.52
N LYS A 648 24.17 9.64 -2.68
CA LYS A 648 23.12 10.65 -2.66
C LYS A 648 22.96 11.23 -4.07
N PRO A 649 21.72 11.42 -4.58
CA PRO A 649 21.54 12.02 -5.88
C PRO A 649 22.22 13.40 -5.90
N LEU A 650 22.77 13.77 -7.06
CA LEU A 650 23.16 15.14 -7.39
C LEU A 650 21.88 15.99 -7.55
N MET A 651 21.05 16.08 -6.51
CA MET A 651 20.07 17.16 -6.39
C MET A 651 20.80 18.35 -5.80
N ARG A 652 21.41 19.17 -6.66
CA ARG A 652 21.50 20.60 -6.32
C ARG A 652 20.09 21.14 -6.43
N CYS A 653 19.31 21.08 -5.35
CA CYS A 653 18.26 22.06 -5.17
C CYS A 653 18.97 23.41 -5.29
N ARG A 654 18.67 24.18 -6.33
CA ARG A 654 18.97 25.61 -6.27
C ARG A 654 18.14 26.11 -5.10
N ASP A 655 18.80 26.66 -4.10
CA ASP A 655 18.16 27.51 -3.11
C ASP A 655 17.41 28.60 -3.87
N THR A 656 16.12 28.42 -4.11
CA THR A 656 15.25 29.52 -4.49
C THR A 656 14.85 30.22 -3.20
N GLN A 657 15.82 30.91 -2.60
CA GLN A 657 15.53 32.17 -1.92
C GLN A 657 15.41 33.22 -3.03
N GLY A 658 14.18 33.68 -3.24
CA GLY A 658 13.80 34.79 -4.10
C GLY A 658 12.49 35.33 -3.59
#